data_AF-A0A9Q1CHN4-F1
#
_entry.id   AF-A0A9Q1CHN4-F1
#
_cell.length_a   1.000
_cell.length_b   1.000
_cell.length_c   1.000
_cell.angle_alpha   90.00
_cell.angle_beta   90.00
_cell.angle_gamma   90.00
#
_symmetry.space_group_name_H-M   'P 1'
#
loop_
_entity.id
_entity.type
_entity.pdbx_description
1 polymer ?
#
loop_
_entity_poly.entity_id
_entity_poly.type
_entity_poly.pdbx_seq_one_letter_code
_entity_poly.pdbx_strand_id
1 'polypeptide(L)'
;MKPKEKQNDDSVNVTSTLQHLQELGNRMKSTEFGFKETDIDAISLIAISLKELEDDRLKLHALLETETIHASLLRHKLQFFPDEIEKEILEALQSARHSNAEELKSLQEKLNELNTEIDSQEEKQRQLSKENAVLHPERDMVRRQHEEVIAQLNQRMADKAGKQITLNETRDKLRETNQQIIDLETGIVILKEDMIQERADARQEKKRLKQAVHETTKKIKRQKEANLAKKKQVDTLQEEVMESENVLLEIKRSVKRYDSSKARMEAQKKSLLDQLENENKENEILKEKGMELESIFVKLERQYAEVKDEMEKNLEQLDVEIAETKETYEKLEENWTKMKVAIHEADGIRAKDEAIVKELDDVLQGKKSELTQKADETAMMKIENDQMERQMKQLEENHLVTVQLGEKQIADLQLALSKERKERFDLQEQRDGIGREMEDFRQAFAQHMSDMNDRIMKAKKDHADLTAEGLQLTKDIETADKTINSLKKDSNKVEKKFNKMKKELGDSLHKLENEIADLEESVASKQKDIDAKLPAFEELEKFFEEKTKEYELKKKQIVELKNQRSTLEDSNVKVKREIQRLSTPKVAMRQELRQKRTRAISKMKEQQKQLAELEEKIYHAGRKLKAVIEENSRFDEALFKLREELDATKRSIVLNKVLQENLKRELNDQRGKLQFGWGKDRQLQDDFAKRDQVFLDNITDLCRRTDKREQKISDITESLHRELVVLAGFLENVASRRPTDTRQGNRSRPSTEHRPPTVLRNYLDSRTQIQTRSTAKPPPTASTK
;
A
#
# COMPACT_ATOMS: atom_id res chain seq x y z
N MET A 1 100.78 -89.37 52.70
CA MET A 1 102.19 -89.44 53.17
C MET A 1 102.26 -90.48 54.30
N LYS A 2 103.20 -91.43 54.26
CA LYS A 2 103.42 -92.46 55.30
C LYS A 2 103.94 -91.83 56.61
N PRO A 3 103.49 -92.31 57.78
CA PRO A 3 104.35 -93.10 58.71
C PRO A 3 103.56 -94.25 59.38
N LYS A 4 104.03 -95.51 59.56
CA LYS A 4 105.06 -96.10 60.44
C LYS A 4 105.02 -95.67 61.91
N GLU A 5 104.55 -96.56 62.80
CA GLU A 5 105.07 -96.89 64.15
C GLU A 5 104.10 -97.93 64.78
N LYS A 6 104.47 -99.19 65.07
CA LYS A 6 105.38 -99.69 66.13
C LYS A 6 105.09 -99.07 67.50
N GLN A 7 104.21 -99.71 68.29
CA GLN A 7 104.29 -99.80 69.76
C GLN A 7 103.01 -100.46 70.31
N ASN A 8 103.06 -101.77 70.59
CA ASN A 8 102.27 -102.36 71.68
C ASN A 8 102.85 -103.72 72.15
N ASP A 9 104.13 -103.97 71.86
CA ASP A 9 104.88 -105.15 72.34
C ASP A 9 105.51 -104.90 73.74
N ASP A 10 105.43 -103.66 74.25
CA ASP A 10 106.08 -103.24 75.50
C ASP A 10 105.18 -103.40 76.75
N SER A 11 103.85 -103.48 76.62
CA SER A 11 102.95 -103.63 77.79
C SER A 11 103.00 -105.04 78.40
N VAL A 12 103.29 -106.05 77.59
CA VAL A 12 103.45 -107.46 78.01
C VAL A 12 104.73 -107.65 78.82
N ASN A 13 105.79 -106.89 78.50
CA ASN A 13 107.07 -106.96 79.19
C ASN A 13 107.02 -106.33 80.60
N VAL A 14 106.31 -105.21 80.80
CA VAL A 14 106.24 -104.55 82.12
C VAL A 14 105.38 -105.35 83.11
N THR A 15 104.26 -105.92 82.65
CA THR A 15 103.42 -106.81 83.47
C THR A 15 104.13 -108.12 83.84
N SER A 16 104.88 -108.71 82.91
CA SER A 16 105.73 -109.88 83.18
C SER A 16 106.85 -109.55 84.19
N THR A 17 107.45 -108.36 84.10
CA THR A 17 108.52 -107.93 85.03
C THR A 17 107.98 -107.68 86.44
N LEU A 18 106.78 -107.11 86.59
CA LEU A 18 106.08 -106.96 87.88
C LEU A 18 105.80 -108.30 88.55
N GLN A 19 105.35 -109.31 87.77
CA GLN A 19 105.13 -110.66 88.28
C GLN A 19 106.43 -111.33 88.72
N HIS A 20 107.52 -111.18 87.95
CA HIS A 20 108.82 -111.72 88.33
C HIS A 20 109.42 -111.04 89.58
N LEU A 21 109.22 -109.73 89.76
CA LEU A 21 109.63 -109.02 90.98
C LEU A 21 108.81 -109.44 92.21
N GLN A 22 107.51 -109.72 92.04
CA GLN A 22 106.66 -110.27 93.10
C GLN A 22 107.02 -111.72 93.44
N GLU A 23 107.31 -112.56 92.45
CA GLU A 23 107.82 -113.93 92.67
C GLU A 23 109.19 -113.93 93.35
N LEU A 24 110.09 -113.02 92.97
CA LEU A 24 111.39 -112.85 93.60
C LEU A 24 111.24 -112.38 95.06
N GLY A 25 110.37 -111.40 95.32
CA GLY A 25 110.03 -110.95 96.68
C GLY A 25 109.42 -112.06 97.55
N ASN A 26 108.62 -112.96 96.96
CA ASN A 26 108.06 -114.12 97.66
C ASN A 26 109.10 -115.22 97.93
N ARG A 27 110.04 -115.46 97.00
CA ARG A 27 111.16 -116.40 97.20
C ARG A 27 112.16 -115.90 98.23
N MET A 28 112.41 -114.60 98.31
CA MET A 28 113.30 -114.02 99.33
C MET A 28 112.72 -114.07 100.75
N LYS A 29 111.40 -114.32 100.90
CA LYS A 29 110.74 -114.54 102.20
C LYS A 29 110.82 -115.99 102.70
N SER A 30 111.21 -116.98 101.87
CA SER A 30 111.31 -118.37 102.33
C SER A 30 112.64 -118.65 103.03
N THR A 31 112.59 -119.37 104.15
CA THR A 31 113.67 -119.56 105.14
C THR A 31 114.88 -120.39 104.66
N GLU A 32 115.06 -120.58 103.36
CA GLU A 32 116.19 -121.35 102.80
C GLU A 32 117.40 -120.47 102.45
N PHE A 33 117.24 -119.15 102.36
CA PHE A 33 118.31 -118.24 101.99
C PHE A 33 118.26 -117.02 102.91
N GLY A 34 119.26 -116.87 103.79
CA GLY A 34 119.29 -115.89 104.89
C GLY A 34 119.39 -114.43 104.43
N PHE A 35 118.36 -113.91 103.77
CA PHE A 35 118.24 -112.52 103.33
C PHE A 35 117.75 -111.61 104.46
N LYS A 36 118.23 -110.36 104.44
CA LYS A 36 117.81 -109.34 105.39
C LYS A 36 116.47 -108.75 104.94
N GLU A 37 115.62 -108.43 105.90
CA GLU A 37 114.28 -107.87 105.68
C GLU A 37 114.32 -106.57 104.84
N THR A 38 115.41 -105.81 104.94
CA THR A 38 115.67 -104.60 104.14
C THR A 38 115.69 -104.86 102.62
N ASP A 39 116.16 -106.03 102.20
CA ASP A 39 116.30 -106.36 100.78
C ASP A 39 114.94 -106.75 100.17
N ILE A 40 114.04 -107.29 100.99
CA ILE A 40 112.66 -107.66 100.63
C ILE A 40 111.79 -106.41 100.46
N ASP A 41 111.96 -105.43 101.36
CA ASP A 41 111.25 -104.15 101.29
C ASP A 41 111.67 -103.33 100.07
N ALA A 42 112.96 -103.36 99.70
CA ALA A 42 113.46 -102.68 98.50
C ALA A 42 112.80 -103.20 97.21
N ILE A 43 112.62 -104.53 97.08
CA ILE A 43 111.95 -105.13 95.91
C ILE A 43 110.46 -104.79 95.88
N SER A 44 109.81 -104.77 97.05
CA SER A 44 108.40 -104.39 97.15
C SER A 44 108.18 -102.93 96.79
N LEU A 45 109.10 -102.04 97.19
CA LEU A 45 109.06 -100.62 96.83
C LEU A 45 109.25 -100.42 95.31
N ILE A 46 110.21 -101.14 94.70
CA ILE A 46 110.42 -101.11 93.23
C ILE A 46 109.16 -101.57 92.49
N ALA A 47 108.50 -102.62 92.96
CA ALA A 47 107.26 -103.10 92.36
C ALA A 47 106.11 -102.07 92.47
N ILE A 48 105.98 -101.36 93.60
CA ILE A 48 104.96 -100.30 93.75
C ILE A 48 105.25 -99.14 92.82
N SER A 49 106.49 -98.64 92.77
CA SER A 49 106.86 -97.51 91.89
C SER A 49 106.70 -97.86 90.40
N LEU A 50 106.98 -99.11 89.99
CA LEU A 50 106.72 -99.57 88.63
C LEU A 50 105.24 -99.59 88.29
N LYS A 51 104.38 -99.95 89.26
CA LYS A 51 102.92 -99.94 89.07
C LYS A 51 102.37 -98.52 88.93
N GLU A 52 102.83 -97.59 89.78
CA GLU A 52 102.44 -96.18 89.70
C GLU A 52 102.86 -95.55 88.36
N LEU A 53 104.06 -95.87 87.87
CA LEU A 53 104.54 -95.40 86.57
C LEU A 53 103.69 -95.90 85.39
N GLU A 54 103.23 -97.15 85.45
CA GLU A 54 102.37 -97.73 84.41
C GLU A 54 100.96 -97.13 84.43
N ASP A 55 100.39 -96.84 85.61
CA ASP A 55 99.10 -96.15 85.73
C ASP A 55 99.15 -94.71 85.19
N ASP A 56 100.24 -93.98 85.44
CA ASP A 56 100.44 -92.64 84.89
C ASP A 56 100.67 -92.65 83.38
N ARG A 57 101.36 -93.67 82.84
CA ARG A 57 101.51 -93.88 81.39
C ARG A 57 100.15 -94.04 80.70
N LEU A 58 99.25 -94.84 81.28
CA LEU A 58 97.91 -95.07 80.74
C LEU A 58 97.07 -93.79 80.72
N LYS A 59 97.10 -92.99 81.80
CA LYS A 59 96.37 -91.70 81.86
C LYS A 59 96.91 -90.70 80.84
N LEU A 60 98.22 -90.60 80.68
CA LEU A 60 98.84 -89.69 79.72
C LEU A 60 98.44 -90.06 78.28
N HIS A 61 98.40 -91.36 77.96
CA HIS A 61 97.96 -91.84 76.65
C HIS A 61 96.51 -91.48 76.34
N ALA A 62 95.60 -91.65 77.30
CA ALA A 62 94.20 -91.28 77.14
C ALA A 62 94.02 -89.77 76.90
N LEU A 63 94.74 -88.92 77.63
CA LEU A 63 94.72 -87.47 77.41
C LEU A 63 95.27 -87.10 76.02
N LEU A 64 96.40 -87.68 75.62
CA LEU A 64 96.99 -87.47 74.30
C LEU A 64 96.05 -87.87 73.16
N GLU A 65 95.31 -88.97 73.31
CA GLU A 65 94.34 -89.41 72.30
C GLU A 65 93.18 -88.41 72.18
N THR A 66 92.63 -87.93 73.31
CA THR A 66 91.56 -86.92 73.29
C THR A 66 92.01 -85.58 72.68
N GLU A 67 93.22 -85.13 72.98
CA GLU A 67 93.81 -83.91 72.40
C GLU A 67 94.12 -84.10 70.92
N THR A 68 94.59 -85.27 70.50
CA THR A 68 94.85 -85.57 69.08
C THR A 68 93.56 -85.56 68.28
N ILE A 69 92.46 -86.10 68.81
CA ILE A 69 91.14 -86.05 68.17
C ILE A 69 90.65 -84.59 68.08
N HIS A 70 90.74 -83.80 69.15
CA HIS A 70 90.32 -82.39 69.14
C HIS A 70 91.16 -81.55 68.17
N ALA A 71 92.47 -81.75 68.14
CA ALA A 71 93.36 -81.10 67.19
C ALA A 71 93.04 -81.50 65.73
N SER A 72 92.66 -82.75 65.48
CA SER A 72 92.23 -83.20 64.15
C SER A 72 90.92 -82.54 63.70
N LEU A 73 89.96 -82.42 64.62
CA LEU A 73 88.66 -81.78 64.38
C LEU A 73 88.80 -80.28 64.14
N LEU A 74 89.69 -79.64 64.90
CA LEU A 74 90.02 -78.22 64.72
C LEU A 74 90.76 -77.97 63.41
N ARG A 75 91.70 -78.83 63.01
CA ARG A 75 92.37 -78.75 61.70
C ARG A 75 91.38 -78.94 60.55
N HIS A 76 90.46 -79.89 60.67
CA HIS A 76 89.38 -80.07 59.68
C HIS A 76 88.52 -78.79 59.58
N LYS A 77 88.04 -78.26 60.70
CA LYS A 77 87.26 -77.01 60.70
C LYS A 77 88.03 -75.83 60.12
N LEU A 78 89.31 -75.66 60.47
CA LEU A 78 90.16 -74.59 59.91
C LEU A 78 90.45 -74.77 58.42
N GLN A 79 90.51 -76.01 57.94
CA GLN A 79 90.77 -76.30 56.53
C GLN A 79 89.53 -76.08 55.64
N PHE A 80 88.32 -76.35 56.14
CA PHE A 80 87.10 -76.33 55.32
C PHE A 80 86.17 -75.13 55.58
N PHE A 81 86.23 -74.45 56.72
CA PHE A 81 85.38 -73.28 56.98
C PHE A 81 85.57 -72.10 56.00
N PRO A 82 86.78 -71.76 55.53
CA PRO A 82 86.92 -70.70 54.53
C PRO A 82 86.15 -71.02 53.24
N ASP A 83 86.21 -72.27 52.76
CA ASP A 83 85.51 -72.72 51.56
C ASP A 83 83.98 -72.76 51.77
N GLU A 84 83.51 -73.14 52.96
CA GLU A 84 82.08 -73.14 53.31
C GLU A 84 81.53 -71.71 53.40
N ILE A 85 82.27 -70.78 54.02
CA ILE A 85 81.88 -69.36 54.09
C ILE A 85 81.91 -68.71 52.71
N GLU A 86 82.91 -69.01 51.88
CA GLU A 86 82.97 -68.48 50.51
C GLU A 86 81.80 -68.99 49.66
N LYS A 87 81.42 -70.27 49.80
CA LYS A 87 80.21 -70.80 49.17
C LYS A 87 78.94 -70.13 49.66
N GLU A 88 78.77 -69.93 50.97
CA GLU A 88 77.60 -69.25 51.54
C GLU A 88 77.49 -67.80 51.07
N ILE A 89 78.61 -67.07 51.02
CA ILE A 89 78.68 -65.70 50.47
C ILE A 89 78.34 -65.70 48.97
N LEU A 90 78.87 -66.65 48.19
CA LEU A 90 78.56 -66.77 46.77
C LEU A 90 77.09 -67.09 46.54
N GLU A 91 76.49 -67.98 47.34
CA GLU A 91 75.06 -68.30 47.27
C GLU A 91 74.18 -67.11 47.65
N ALA A 92 74.52 -66.38 48.72
CA ALA A 92 73.83 -65.16 49.12
C ALA A 92 73.95 -64.05 48.05
N LEU A 93 75.15 -63.88 47.46
CA LEU A 93 75.37 -62.94 46.36
C LEU A 93 74.60 -63.34 45.10
N GLN A 94 74.54 -64.64 44.77
CA GLN A 94 73.76 -65.15 43.65
C GLN A 94 72.26 -64.95 43.90
N SER A 95 71.77 -65.20 45.10
CA SER A 95 70.37 -64.97 45.48
C SER A 95 70.02 -63.47 45.42
N ALA A 96 70.87 -62.58 45.94
CA ALA A 96 70.68 -61.14 45.85
C ALA A 96 70.76 -60.61 44.40
N ARG A 97 71.65 -61.16 43.56
CA ARG A 97 71.71 -60.85 42.13
C ARG A 97 70.47 -61.35 41.40
N HIS A 98 69.98 -62.53 41.74
CA HIS A 98 68.78 -63.09 41.15
C HIS A 98 67.55 -62.27 41.54
N SER A 99 67.39 -61.95 42.82
CA SER A 99 66.32 -61.08 43.33
C SER A 99 66.37 -59.68 42.71
N ASN A 100 67.55 -59.04 42.62
CA ASN A 100 67.68 -57.76 41.90
C ASN A 100 67.33 -57.89 40.41
N ALA A 101 67.72 -58.99 39.76
CA ALA A 101 67.38 -59.22 38.35
C ALA A 101 65.87 -59.44 38.15
N GLU A 102 65.19 -60.10 39.09
CA GLU A 102 63.73 -60.24 39.11
C GLU A 102 63.02 -58.91 39.38
N GLU A 103 63.50 -58.11 40.34
CA GLU A 103 62.96 -56.77 40.58
C GLU A 103 63.16 -55.85 39.38
N LEU A 104 64.34 -55.87 38.75
CA LEU A 104 64.61 -55.11 37.53
C LEU A 104 63.72 -55.56 36.38
N LYS A 105 63.50 -56.88 36.21
CA LYS A 105 62.56 -57.40 35.22
C LYS A 105 61.13 -56.97 35.51
N SER A 106 60.68 -57.05 36.77
CA SER A 106 59.34 -56.60 37.17
C SER A 106 59.15 -55.10 36.93
N LEU A 107 60.15 -54.28 37.25
CA LEU A 107 60.12 -52.85 36.97
C LEU A 107 60.13 -52.56 35.46
N GLN A 108 60.90 -53.32 34.68
CA GLN A 108 60.93 -53.19 33.23
C GLN A 108 59.61 -53.63 32.58
N GLU A 109 58.97 -54.69 33.09
CA GLU A 109 57.63 -55.12 32.68
C GLU A 109 56.58 -54.05 33.02
N LYS A 110 56.58 -53.53 34.26
CA LYS A 110 55.69 -52.42 34.65
C LYS A 110 55.91 -51.17 33.80
N LEU A 111 57.16 -50.83 33.48
CA LEU A 111 57.47 -49.70 32.62
C LEU A 111 56.94 -49.93 31.20
N ASN A 112 57.07 -51.15 30.67
CA ASN A 112 56.51 -51.51 29.37
C ASN A 112 54.98 -51.47 29.39
N GLU A 113 54.33 -51.99 30.43
CA GLU A 113 52.88 -51.90 30.62
C GLU A 113 52.42 -50.44 30.64
N LEU A 114 53.08 -49.60 31.44
CA LEU A 114 52.76 -48.18 31.54
C LEU A 114 52.98 -47.45 30.22
N ASN A 115 54.05 -47.77 29.47
CA ASN A 115 54.26 -47.24 28.13
C ASN A 115 53.16 -47.67 27.15
N THR A 116 52.75 -48.95 27.17
CA THR A 116 51.63 -49.40 26.33
C THR A 116 50.31 -48.72 26.72
N GLU A 117 50.11 -48.43 28.01
CA GLU A 117 48.95 -47.70 28.49
C GLU A 117 49.01 -46.23 28.02
N ILE A 118 50.16 -45.57 28.12
CA ILE A 118 50.37 -44.21 27.59
C ILE A 118 50.05 -44.18 26.09
N ASP A 119 50.61 -45.09 25.30
CA ASP A 119 50.36 -45.15 23.86
C ASP A 119 48.87 -45.34 23.55
N SER A 120 48.18 -46.20 24.32
CA SER A 120 46.74 -46.43 24.18
C SER A 120 45.92 -45.19 24.55
N GLN A 121 46.34 -44.44 25.58
CA GLN A 121 45.68 -43.21 26.02
C GLN A 121 45.93 -42.07 25.03
N GLU A 122 47.14 -41.94 24.50
CA GLU A 122 47.46 -40.98 23.44
C GLU A 122 46.65 -41.25 22.17
N GLU A 123 46.51 -42.50 21.76
CA GLU A 123 45.70 -42.86 20.61
C GLU A 123 44.22 -42.57 20.86
N LYS A 124 43.70 -42.87 22.06
CA LYS A 124 42.34 -42.49 22.46
C LYS A 124 42.14 -40.97 22.48
N GLN A 125 43.11 -40.21 22.96
CA GLN A 125 43.07 -38.75 22.95
C GLN A 125 43.06 -38.20 21.51
N ARG A 126 43.86 -38.79 20.61
CA ARG A 126 43.84 -38.44 19.18
C ARG A 126 42.49 -38.75 18.54
N GLN A 127 41.89 -39.91 18.84
CA GLN A 127 40.56 -40.28 18.35
C GLN A 127 39.50 -39.29 18.83
N LEU A 128 39.44 -39.01 20.14
CA LEU A 128 38.51 -38.03 20.71
C LEU A 128 38.72 -36.62 20.15
N SER A 129 39.97 -36.22 19.90
CA SER A 129 40.26 -34.94 19.28
C SER A 129 39.78 -34.87 17.82
N LYS A 130 39.91 -35.97 17.07
CA LYS A 130 39.38 -36.06 15.69
C LYS A 130 37.85 -36.03 15.70
N GLU A 131 37.22 -36.78 16.59
CA GLU A 131 35.76 -36.78 16.74
C GLU A 131 35.24 -35.40 17.13
N ASN A 132 35.84 -34.73 18.13
CA ASN A 132 35.46 -33.37 18.50
C ASN A 132 35.67 -32.36 17.36
N ALA A 133 36.74 -32.51 16.56
CA ALA A 133 36.96 -31.65 15.40
C ALA A 133 35.88 -31.80 14.32
N VAL A 134 35.21 -32.95 14.24
CA VAL A 134 34.07 -33.18 13.33
C VAL A 134 32.75 -32.73 13.97
N LEU A 135 32.53 -33.06 15.25
CA LEU A 135 31.29 -32.75 15.96
C LEU A 135 31.08 -31.25 16.21
N HIS A 136 32.15 -30.46 16.37
CA HIS A 136 32.02 -29.00 16.55
C HIS A 136 31.38 -28.30 15.33
N PRO A 137 31.89 -28.50 14.10
CA PRO A 137 31.23 -28.01 12.89
C PRO A 137 29.79 -28.49 12.74
N GLU A 138 29.51 -29.77 13.02
CA GLU A 138 28.15 -30.31 12.94
C GLU A 138 27.20 -29.64 13.93
N ARG A 139 27.63 -29.47 15.19
CA ARG A 139 26.86 -28.74 16.20
C ARG A 139 26.60 -27.30 15.79
N ASP A 140 27.61 -26.61 15.28
CA ASP A 140 27.47 -25.22 14.87
C ASP A 140 26.59 -25.09 13.61
N MET A 141 26.64 -26.06 12.70
CA MET A 141 25.74 -26.15 11.56
C MET A 141 24.28 -26.36 12.03
N VAL A 142 24.04 -27.34 12.91
CA VAL A 142 22.71 -27.60 13.47
C VAL A 142 22.19 -26.40 14.25
N ARG A 143 23.06 -25.71 14.99
CA ARG A 143 22.71 -24.47 15.69
C ARG A 143 22.30 -23.37 14.72
N ARG A 144 23.06 -23.13 13.64
CA ARG A 144 22.68 -22.15 12.61
C ARG A 144 21.35 -22.51 11.95
N GLN A 145 21.14 -23.78 11.60
CA GLN A 145 19.87 -24.25 11.04
C GLN A 145 18.73 -24.02 12.03
N HIS A 146 18.93 -24.27 13.32
CA HIS A 146 17.92 -24.03 14.34
C HIS A 146 17.62 -22.54 14.52
N GLU A 147 18.64 -21.68 14.58
CA GLU A 147 18.50 -20.22 14.62
C GLU A 147 17.78 -19.69 13.37
N GLU A 148 18.06 -20.25 12.20
CA GLU A 148 17.36 -19.93 10.95
C GLU A 148 15.88 -20.35 11.00
N VAL A 149 15.58 -21.55 11.49
CA VAL A 149 14.19 -22.02 11.68
C VAL A 149 13.43 -21.12 12.66
N ILE A 150 14.06 -20.71 13.76
CA ILE A 150 13.48 -19.76 14.72
C ILE A 150 13.22 -18.40 14.05
N ALA A 151 14.18 -17.89 13.28
CA ALA A 151 14.01 -16.62 12.56
C ALA A 151 12.85 -16.68 11.56
N GLN A 152 12.76 -17.76 10.77
CA GLN A 152 11.66 -17.99 9.84
C GLN A 152 10.32 -18.12 10.57
N LEU A 153 10.28 -18.79 11.73
CA LEU A 153 9.06 -18.90 12.53
C LEU A 153 8.62 -17.53 13.07
N ASN A 154 9.56 -16.75 13.61
CA ASN A 154 9.28 -15.40 14.11
C ASN A 154 8.79 -14.47 12.99
N GLN A 155 9.40 -14.55 11.81
CA GLN A 155 8.93 -13.81 10.64
C GLN A 155 7.50 -14.23 10.26
N ARG A 156 7.21 -15.54 10.20
CA ARG A 156 5.84 -16.02 9.93
C ARG A 156 4.84 -15.60 11.01
N MET A 157 5.23 -15.56 12.28
CA MET A 157 4.37 -15.06 13.35
C MET A 157 4.12 -13.56 13.22
N ALA A 158 5.13 -12.77 12.88
CA ALA A 158 4.99 -11.34 12.60
C ALA A 158 4.09 -11.09 11.39
N ASP A 159 4.29 -11.83 10.29
CA ASP A 159 3.45 -11.75 9.10
C ASP A 159 2.00 -12.14 9.41
N LYS A 160 1.80 -13.19 10.23
CA LYS A 160 0.46 -13.60 10.67
C LYS A 160 -0.21 -12.52 11.54
N ALA A 161 0.53 -11.92 12.46
CA ALA A 161 0.03 -10.80 13.27
C ALA A 161 -0.31 -9.59 12.38
N GLY A 162 0.56 -9.23 11.44
CA GLY A 162 0.33 -8.16 10.47
C GLY A 162 -0.91 -8.42 9.62
N LYS A 163 -1.06 -9.63 9.07
CA LYS A 163 -2.25 -10.05 8.33
C LYS A 163 -3.52 -10.02 9.19
N GLN A 164 -3.43 -10.37 10.47
CA GLN A 164 -4.56 -10.31 11.38
C GLN A 164 -4.97 -8.86 11.67
N ILE A 165 -4.00 -7.96 11.83
CA ILE A 165 -4.25 -6.52 11.99
C ILE A 165 -4.94 -5.97 10.74
N THR A 166 -4.41 -6.22 9.54
CA THR A 166 -5.01 -5.74 8.29
C THR A 166 -6.39 -6.36 8.04
N LEU A 167 -6.61 -7.62 8.41
CA LEU A 167 -7.93 -8.26 8.38
C LEU A 167 -8.92 -7.55 9.32
N ASN A 168 -8.49 -7.23 10.55
CA ASN A 168 -9.36 -6.54 11.50
C ASN A 168 -9.67 -5.11 11.02
N GLU A 169 -8.67 -4.37 10.54
CA GLU A 169 -8.85 -3.04 9.96
C GLU A 169 -9.78 -3.04 8.74
N THR A 170 -9.64 -4.02 7.84
CA THR A 170 -10.54 -4.16 6.68
C THR A 170 -11.95 -4.56 7.10
N ARG A 171 -12.11 -5.40 8.14
CA ARG A 171 -13.41 -5.74 8.71
C ARG A 171 -14.09 -4.52 9.35
N ASP A 172 -13.35 -3.69 10.05
CA ASP A 172 -13.88 -2.48 10.68
C ASP A 172 -14.27 -1.43 9.62
N LYS A 173 -13.43 -1.24 8.59
CA LYS A 173 -13.78 -0.42 7.42
C LYS A 173 -15.04 -0.95 6.71
N LEU A 174 -15.16 -2.27 6.54
CA LEU A 174 -16.35 -2.88 5.93
C LEU A 174 -17.61 -2.62 6.77
N ARG A 175 -17.51 -2.71 8.10
CA ARG A 175 -18.61 -2.38 9.02
C ARG A 175 -19.01 -0.91 8.91
N GLU A 176 -18.03 -0.01 8.86
CA GLU A 176 -18.27 1.42 8.68
C GLU A 176 -18.96 1.71 7.35
N THR A 177 -18.47 1.12 6.24
CA THR A 177 -19.13 1.28 4.92
C THR A 177 -20.53 0.69 4.90
N ASN A 178 -20.76 -0.45 5.56
CA ASN A 178 -22.10 -1.03 5.66
C ASN A 178 -23.04 -0.14 6.48
N GLN A 179 -22.55 0.48 7.55
CA GLN A 179 -23.34 1.45 8.31
C GLN A 179 -23.69 2.67 7.45
N GLN A 180 -22.71 3.21 6.71
CA GLN A 180 -22.95 4.31 5.77
C GLN A 180 -23.97 3.94 4.68
N ILE A 181 -23.93 2.70 4.17
CA ILE A 181 -24.94 2.20 3.23
C ILE A 181 -26.32 2.18 3.87
N ILE A 182 -26.46 1.64 5.08
CA ILE A 182 -27.75 1.61 5.81
C ILE A 182 -28.27 3.03 6.06
N ASP A 183 -27.41 3.97 6.44
CA ASP A 183 -27.77 5.36 6.67
C ASP A 183 -28.23 6.04 5.36
N LEU A 184 -27.55 5.76 4.25
CA LEU A 184 -27.94 6.24 2.91
C LEU A 184 -29.25 5.61 2.43
N GLU A 185 -29.46 4.31 2.63
CA GLU A 185 -30.71 3.63 2.30
C GLU A 185 -31.88 4.22 3.09
N THR A 186 -31.68 4.46 4.38
CA THR A 186 -32.65 5.12 5.25
C THR A 186 -32.92 6.54 4.75
N GLY A 187 -31.88 7.31 4.41
CA GLY A 187 -32.00 8.64 3.82
C GLY A 187 -32.77 8.64 2.50
N ILE A 188 -32.55 7.65 1.63
CA ILE A 188 -33.29 7.49 0.37
C ILE A 188 -34.78 7.19 0.64
N VAL A 189 -35.10 6.36 1.63
CA VAL A 189 -36.48 6.07 2.01
C VAL A 189 -37.17 7.34 2.52
N ILE A 190 -36.51 8.11 3.39
CA ILE A 190 -37.03 9.39 3.89
C ILE A 190 -37.26 10.37 2.74
N LEU A 191 -36.29 10.54 1.84
CA LEU A 191 -36.41 11.41 0.66
C LEU A 191 -37.55 10.97 -0.28
N LYS A 192 -37.75 9.67 -0.46
CA LYS A 192 -38.87 9.16 -1.27
C LYS A 192 -40.21 9.49 -0.61
N GLU A 193 -40.33 9.35 0.71
CA GLU A 193 -41.53 9.72 1.45
C GLU A 193 -41.79 11.23 1.37
N ASP A 194 -40.75 12.06 1.58
CA ASP A 194 -40.83 13.51 1.43
C ASP A 194 -41.27 13.92 0.01
N MET A 195 -40.73 13.28 -1.03
CA MET A 195 -41.16 13.52 -2.41
C MET A 195 -42.61 13.10 -2.66
N ILE A 196 -43.08 12.02 -2.05
CA ILE A 196 -44.48 11.58 -2.15
C ILE A 196 -45.39 12.62 -1.47
N GLN A 197 -45.01 13.07 -0.28
CA GLN A 197 -45.73 14.07 0.49
C GLN A 197 -45.77 15.41 -0.25
N GLU A 198 -44.64 15.90 -0.75
CA GLU A 198 -44.55 17.14 -1.53
C GLU A 198 -45.38 17.06 -2.82
N ARG A 199 -45.40 15.91 -3.50
CA ARG A 199 -46.28 15.68 -4.65
C ARG A 199 -47.76 15.68 -4.25
N ALA A 200 -48.12 15.14 -3.09
CA ALA A 200 -49.49 15.15 -2.57
C ALA A 200 -49.93 16.59 -2.26
N ASP A 201 -49.09 17.36 -1.57
CA ASP A 201 -49.32 18.77 -1.24
C ASP A 201 -49.45 19.62 -2.50
N ALA A 202 -48.56 19.42 -3.49
CA ALA A 202 -48.63 20.09 -4.78
C ALA A 202 -49.92 19.76 -5.55
N ARG A 203 -50.39 18.50 -5.50
CA ARG A 203 -51.68 18.11 -6.10
C ARG A 203 -52.86 18.77 -5.40
N GLN A 204 -52.83 18.84 -4.07
CA GLN A 204 -53.86 19.50 -3.27
C GLN A 204 -53.90 21.01 -3.55
N GLU A 205 -52.74 21.66 -3.60
CA GLU A 205 -52.64 23.08 -3.94
C GLU A 205 -53.08 23.36 -5.38
N LYS A 206 -52.72 22.48 -6.34
CA LYS A 206 -53.21 22.56 -7.73
C LYS A 206 -54.74 22.47 -7.78
N LYS A 207 -55.37 21.57 -7.00
CA LYS A 207 -56.83 21.44 -6.93
C LYS A 207 -57.46 22.71 -6.36
N ARG A 208 -56.90 23.26 -5.28
CA ARG A 208 -57.33 24.52 -4.66
C ARG A 208 -57.22 25.71 -5.62
N LEU A 209 -56.09 25.83 -6.32
CA LEU A 209 -55.88 26.89 -7.31
C LEU A 209 -56.83 26.76 -8.50
N LYS A 210 -57.09 25.54 -9.01
CA LYS A 210 -58.09 25.31 -10.06
C LYS A 210 -59.48 25.77 -9.63
N GLN A 211 -59.89 25.46 -8.39
CA GLN A 211 -61.16 25.95 -7.84
C GLN A 211 -61.19 27.49 -7.75
N ALA A 212 -60.13 28.11 -7.24
CA ALA A 212 -60.02 29.56 -7.17
C ALA A 212 -60.04 30.24 -8.56
N VAL A 213 -59.41 29.62 -9.57
CA VAL A 213 -59.46 30.09 -10.97
C VAL A 213 -60.88 29.96 -11.53
N HIS A 214 -61.57 28.83 -11.27
CA HIS A 214 -62.96 28.65 -11.72
C HIS A 214 -63.89 29.70 -11.09
N GLU A 215 -63.77 29.94 -9.77
CA GLU A 215 -64.53 30.95 -9.06
C GLU A 215 -64.26 32.37 -9.55
N THR A 216 -62.99 32.72 -9.77
CA THR A 216 -62.61 34.04 -10.29
C THR A 216 -63.11 34.23 -11.72
N THR A 217 -63.02 33.21 -12.57
CA THR A 217 -63.59 33.23 -13.92
C THR A 217 -65.10 33.46 -13.90
N LYS A 218 -65.82 32.78 -12.99
CA LYS A 218 -67.26 32.97 -12.79
C LYS A 218 -67.60 34.38 -12.30
N LYS A 219 -66.81 34.94 -11.37
CA LYS A 219 -66.94 36.34 -10.92
C LYS A 219 -66.68 37.32 -12.07
N ILE A 220 -65.66 37.08 -12.90
CA ILE A 220 -65.35 37.92 -14.07
C ILE A 220 -66.49 37.90 -15.08
N LYS A 221 -67.08 36.73 -15.39
CA LYS A 221 -68.25 36.64 -16.28
C LYS A 221 -69.43 37.48 -15.76
N ARG A 222 -69.80 37.31 -14.49
CA ARG A 222 -70.86 38.10 -13.84
C ARG A 222 -70.56 39.61 -13.85
N GLN A 223 -69.29 39.99 -13.63
CA GLN A 223 -68.90 41.39 -13.64
C GLN A 223 -68.91 41.99 -15.06
N LYS A 224 -68.54 41.21 -16.09
CA LYS A 224 -68.68 41.62 -17.50
C LYS A 224 -70.13 41.84 -17.88
N GLU A 225 -71.03 40.94 -17.49
CA GLU A 225 -72.49 41.08 -17.69
C GLU A 225 -73.03 42.34 -17.01
N ALA A 226 -72.65 42.57 -15.75
CA ALA A 226 -73.04 43.77 -15.00
C ALA A 226 -72.48 45.07 -15.63
N ASN A 227 -71.23 45.05 -16.11
CA ASN A 227 -70.62 46.18 -16.78
C ASN A 227 -71.28 46.45 -18.14
N LEU A 228 -71.67 45.42 -18.88
CA LEU A 228 -72.41 45.57 -20.14
C LEU A 228 -73.78 46.23 -19.89
N ALA A 229 -74.50 45.81 -18.85
CA ALA A 229 -75.77 46.42 -18.46
C ALA A 229 -75.60 47.90 -18.07
N LYS A 230 -74.55 48.24 -17.31
CA LYS A 230 -74.22 49.62 -16.99
C LYS A 230 -73.80 50.44 -18.20
N LYS A 231 -73.07 49.86 -19.14
CA LYS A 231 -72.70 50.53 -20.39
C LYS A 231 -73.95 50.92 -21.17
N LYS A 232 -74.90 50.00 -21.33
CA LYS A 232 -76.20 50.32 -21.97
C LYS A 232 -76.93 51.48 -21.28
N GLN A 233 -76.93 51.53 -19.95
CA GLN A 233 -77.51 52.66 -19.21
C GLN A 233 -76.76 53.98 -19.46
N VAL A 234 -75.42 53.94 -19.53
CA VAL A 234 -74.62 55.13 -19.84
C VAL A 234 -74.88 55.61 -21.27
N ASP A 235 -74.98 54.69 -22.23
CA ASP A 235 -75.28 55.02 -23.63
C ASP A 235 -76.65 55.71 -23.74
N THR A 236 -77.68 55.20 -23.04
CA THR A 236 -79.01 55.86 -22.96
C THR A 236 -78.94 57.25 -22.31
N LEU A 237 -78.19 57.40 -21.22
CA LEU A 237 -78.00 58.70 -20.58
C LEU A 237 -77.22 59.68 -21.46
N GLN A 238 -76.29 59.20 -22.29
CA GLN A 238 -75.58 60.03 -23.26
C GLN A 238 -76.51 60.53 -24.37
N GLU A 239 -77.43 59.69 -24.86
CA GLU A 239 -78.48 60.10 -25.80
C GLU A 239 -79.38 61.19 -25.19
N GLU A 240 -79.85 61.01 -23.95
CA GLU A 240 -80.65 62.01 -23.24
C GLU A 240 -79.90 63.34 -23.05
N VAL A 241 -78.60 63.30 -22.75
CA VAL A 241 -77.77 64.50 -22.64
C VAL A 241 -77.61 65.19 -23.99
N MET A 242 -77.35 64.44 -25.07
CA MET A 242 -77.27 65.01 -26.41
C MET A 242 -78.58 65.69 -26.83
N GLU A 243 -79.73 65.10 -26.52
CA GLU A 243 -81.04 65.72 -26.74
C GLU A 243 -81.17 67.04 -25.95
N SER A 244 -80.77 67.05 -24.68
CA SER A 244 -80.80 68.25 -23.85
C SER A 244 -79.85 69.36 -24.35
N GLU A 245 -78.66 68.99 -24.85
CA GLU A 245 -77.69 69.92 -25.43
C GLU A 245 -78.21 70.53 -26.74
N ASN A 246 -78.92 69.76 -27.56
CA ASN A 246 -79.58 70.26 -28.77
C ASN A 246 -80.67 71.29 -28.44
N VAL A 247 -81.49 71.03 -27.42
CA VAL A 247 -82.48 72.00 -26.93
C VAL A 247 -81.79 73.27 -26.42
N LEU A 248 -80.68 73.13 -25.69
CA LEU A 248 -79.90 74.26 -25.19
C LEU A 248 -79.26 75.08 -26.31
N LEU A 249 -78.83 74.44 -27.41
CA LEU A 249 -78.34 75.12 -28.61
C LEU A 249 -79.46 75.92 -29.31
N GLU A 250 -80.68 75.39 -29.39
CA GLU A 250 -81.83 76.14 -29.91
C GLU A 250 -82.14 77.38 -29.08
N ILE A 251 -82.12 77.26 -27.76
CA ILE A 251 -82.29 78.39 -26.83
C ILE A 251 -81.15 79.41 -27.00
N LYS A 252 -79.89 78.96 -27.13
CA LYS A 252 -78.76 79.89 -27.39
C LYS A 252 -78.92 80.62 -28.73
N ARG A 253 -79.44 79.97 -29.77
CA ARG A 253 -79.72 80.62 -31.06
C ARG A 253 -80.83 81.66 -30.92
N SER A 254 -81.87 81.42 -30.11
CA SER A 254 -82.93 82.41 -29.89
C SER A 254 -82.41 83.61 -29.09
N VAL A 255 -81.59 83.40 -28.06
CA VAL A 255 -80.92 84.48 -27.29
C VAL A 255 -80.06 85.36 -28.20
N LYS A 256 -79.23 84.78 -29.08
CA LYS A 256 -78.43 85.55 -30.05
C LYS A 256 -79.27 86.42 -30.99
N ARG A 257 -80.47 85.97 -31.39
CA ARG A 257 -81.40 86.80 -32.19
C ARG A 257 -81.89 88.01 -31.39
N TYR A 258 -82.22 87.82 -30.12
CA TYR A 258 -82.66 88.92 -29.24
C TYR A 258 -81.53 89.91 -28.95
N ASP A 259 -80.31 89.44 -28.72
CA ASP A 259 -79.13 90.32 -28.54
C ASP A 259 -78.83 91.15 -29.81
N SER A 260 -78.98 90.54 -30.99
CA SER A 260 -78.81 91.25 -32.27
C SER A 260 -79.86 92.35 -32.47
N SER A 261 -81.10 92.11 -32.00
CA SER A 261 -82.17 93.11 -31.99
C SER A 261 -81.86 94.25 -31.01
N LYS A 262 -81.38 93.92 -29.82
CA LYS A 262 -80.96 94.90 -28.80
C LYS A 262 -79.83 95.80 -29.30
N ALA A 263 -78.80 95.22 -29.92
CA ALA A 263 -77.67 95.98 -30.48
C ALA A 263 -78.11 96.98 -31.57
N ARG A 264 -79.11 96.64 -32.39
CA ARG A 264 -79.70 97.57 -33.37
C ARG A 264 -80.34 98.79 -32.70
N MET A 265 -81.10 98.58 -31.63
CA MET A 265 -81.76 99.67 -30.90
C MET A 265 -80.73 100.57 -30.18
N GLU A 266 -79.66 99.99 -29.63
CA GLU A 266 -78.56 100.73 -29.02
C GLU A 266 -77.77 101.57 -30.05
N ALA A 267 -77.54 101.03 -31.25
CA ALA A 267 -76.90 101.77 -32.34
C ALA A 267 -77.74 102.98 -32.80
N GLN A 268 -79.07 102.82 -32.83
CA GLN A 268 -79.99 103.90 -33.20
C GLN A 268 -80.00 105.03 -32.15
N LYS A 269 -79.90 104.68 -30.86
CA LYS A 269 -79.73 105.65 -29.76
C LYS A 269 -78.39 106.40 -29.84
N LYS A 270 -77.31 105.69 -30.19
CA LYS A 270 -75.97 106.29 -30.29
C LYS A 270 -75.86 107.29 -31.45
N SER A 271 -76.46 106.95 -32.60
CA SER A 271 -76.54 107.84 -33.77
C SER A 271 -77.17 109.22 -33.46
N LEU A 272 -78.23 109.25 -32.64
CA LEU A 272 -78.90 110.50 -32.24
C LEU A 272 -78.08 111.32 -31.22
N LEU A 273 -77.20 110.68 -30.43
CA LEU A 273 -76.30 111.37 -29.51
C LEU A 273 -75.08 111.95 -30.24
N ASP A 274 -74.53 111.23 -31.21
CA ASP A 274 -73.41 111.67 -32.03
C ASP A 274 -73.78 112.91 -32.90
N GLN A 275 -75.05 113.04 -33.33
CA GLN A 275 -75.53 114.25 -34.01
C GLN A 275 -75.51 115.50 -33.13
N LEU A 276 -75.79 115.36 -31.82
CA LEU A 276 -75.78 116.46 -30.86
C LEU A 276 -74.35 116.84 -30.42
N GLU A 277 -73.41 115.89 -30.45
CA GLU A 277 -72.01 116.11 -30.09
C GLU A 277 -71.20 116.74 -31.24
N ASN A 278 -71.56 116.44 -32.50
CA ASN A 278 -70.92 117.04 -33.67
C ASN A 278 -71.23 118.54 -33.83
N GLU A 279 -72.46 118.99 -33.51
CA GLU A 279 -72.78 120.44 -33.49
C GLU A 279 -71.99 121.21 -32.42
N ASN A 280 -71.59 120.56 -31.33
CA ASN A 280 -70.76 121.17 -30.29
C ASN A 280 -69.26 121.20 -30.64
N LYS A 281 -68.75 120.17 -31.34
CA LYS A 281 -67.34 120.10 -31.78
C LYS A 281 -67.03 121.05 -32.94
N GLU A 282 -68.00 121.39 -33.78
CA GLU A 282 -67.81 122.35 -34.88
C GLU A 282 -67.53 123.79 -34.38
N ASN A 283 -67.98 124.14 -33.17
CA ASN A 283 -67.69 125.43 -32.52
C ASN A 283 -66.31 125.51 -31.84
N GLU A 284 -65.69 124.38 -31.47
CA GLU A 284 -64.35 124.35 -30.83
C GLU A 284 -63.20 124.31 -31.87
N ILE A 285 -63.39 123.62 -32.99
CA ILE A 285 -62.36 123.44 -34.04
C ILE A 285 -61.99 124.75 -34.77
N LEU A 286 -62.87 125.77 -34.75
CA LEU A 286 -62.56 127.09 -35.29
C LEU A 286 -61.60 127.90 -34.40
N LYS A 287 -61.43 127.54 -33.11
CA LYS A 287 -60.51 128.22 -32.18
C LYS A 287 -59.11 127.60 -32.15
N GLU A 288 -58.97 126.30 -32.39
CA GLU A 288 -57.67 125.59 -32.33
C GLU A 288 -56.84 125.68 -33.63
N LYS A 289 -57.48 125.88 -34.79
CA LYS A 289 -56.78 126.06 -36.09
C LYS A 289 -55.87 127.29 -36.18
N GLY A 290 -55.90 128.19 -35.20
CA GLY A 290 -55.00 129.34 -35.12
C GLY A 290 -53.65 129.07 -34.42
N MET A 291 -53.49 127.98 -33.66
CA MET A 291 -52.33 127.80 -32.76
C MET A 291 -51.31 126.72 -33.21
N GLU A 292 -51.66 125.79 -34.11
CA GLU A 292 -50.77 124.68 -34.49
C GLU A 292 -49.82 124.96 -35.66
N LEU A 293 -49.99 126.06 -36.41
CA LEU A 293 -49.15 126.40 -37.56
C LEU A 293 -47.71 126.82 -37.18
N GLU A 294 -47.45 127.19 -35.92
CA GLU A 294 -46.15 127.73 -35.48
C GLU A 294 -45.16 126.65 -34.98
N SER A 295 -45.63 125.45 -34.59
CA SER A 295 -44.80 124.46 -33.88
C SER A 295 -44.07 123.44 -34.77
N ILE A 296 -44.44 123.31 -36.05
CA ILE A 296 -43.99 122.20 -36.91
C ILE A 296 -42.66 122.49 -37.62
N PHE A 297 -42.21 123.74 -37.68
CA PHE A 297 -41.03 124.11 -38.47
C PHE A 297 -39.67 123.80 -37.80
N VAL A 298 -39.59 123.71 -36.46
CA VAL A 298 -38.29 123.76 -35.74
C VAL A 298 -37.67 122.38 -35.44
N LYS A 299 -38.41 121.27 -35.59
CA LYS A 299 -37.93 119.94 -35.14
C LYS A 299 -37.40 119.01 -36.24
N LEU A 300 -37.54 119.36 -37.52
CA LEU A 300 -37.25 118.44 -38.64
C LEU A 300 -35.79 118.43 -39.14
N GLU A 301 -34.94 119.38 -38.75
CA GLU A 301 -33.59 119.53 -39.35
C GLU A 301 -32.44 118.75 -38.66
N ARG A 302 -32.62 118.20 -37.45
CA ARG A 302 -31.47 117.76 -36.62
C ARG A 302 -31.16 116.26 -36.62
N GLN A 303 -32.00 115.39 -37.21
CA GLN A 303 -31.88 113.93 -37.04
C GLN A 303 -31.30 113.16 -38.25
N TYR A 304 -30.94 113.82 -39.35
CA TYR A 304 -30.56 113.15 -40.60
C TYR A 304 -29.05 112.88 -40.82
N ALA A 305 -28.14 113.28 -39.93
CA ALA A 305 -26.70 113.31 -40.23
C ALA A 305 -25.84 112.15 -39.66
N GLU A 306 -26.25 111.43 -38.61
CA GLU A 306 -25.30 110.59 -37.83
C GLU A 306 -25.34 109.07 -38.12
N VAL A 307 -26.33 108.54 -38.86
CA VAL A 307 -26.53 107.07 -38.96
C VAL A 307 -25.91 106.44 -40.23
N LYS A 308 -25.24 107.21 -41.09
CA LYS A 308 -24.82 106.74 -42.43
C LYS A 308 -23.42 106.11 -42.54
N ASP A 309 -22.45 106.45 -41.68
CA ASP A 309 -21.03 106.14 -41.95
C ASP A 309 -20.45 104.87 -41.29
N GLU A 310 -21.20 104.15 -40.43
CA GLU A 310 -20.61 103.09 -39.58
C GLU A 310 -20.79 101.65 -40.11
N MET A 311 -21.54 101.42 -41.20
CA MET A 311 -21.85 100.06 -41.69
C MET A 311 -21.06 99.56 -42.92
N GLU A 312 -20.18 100.35 -43.55
CA GLU A 312 -19.52 99.97 -44.81
C GLU A 312 -18.14 99.28 -44.68
N LYS A 313 -17.57 99.11 -43.48
CA LYS A 313 -16.15 98.69 -43.33
C LYS A 313 -15.87 97.21 -43.02
N ASN A 314 -16.89 96.37 -42.80
CA ASN A 314 -16.72 94.99 -42.30
C ASN A 314 -17.01 93.86 -43.32
N LEU A 315 -17.01 94.14 -44.63
CA LEU A 315 -17.36 93.17 -45.69
C LEU A 315 -16.20 92.75 -46.63
N GLU A 316 -14.94 93.10 -46.36
CA GLU A 316 -13.84 93.01 -47.34
C GLU A 316 -12.72 91.96 -47.10
N GLN A 317 -12.84 91.02 -46.14
CA GLN A 317 -11.73 90.09 -45.81
C GLN A 317 -12.04 88.58 -45.92
N LEU A 318 -13.10 88.19 -46.64
CA LEU A 318 -13.53 86.79 -46.77
C LEU A 318 -13.37 86.15 -48.17
N ASP A 319 -12.76 86.83 -49.16
CA ASP A 319 -12.88 86.43 -50.58
C ASP A 319 -11.59 86.02 -51.34
N VAL A 320 -10.52 85.56 -50.68
CA VAL A 320 -9.38 84.96 -51.42
C VAL A 320 -8.94 83.61 -50.88
N GLU A 321 -9.93 82.75 -50.67
CA GLU A 321 -9.84 81.33 -51.00
C GLU A 321 -8.64 80.92 -51.89
N ILE A 322 -8.03 79.78 -51.53
CA ILE A 322 -7.82 78.70 -52.50
C ILE A 322 -6.88 79.05 -53.68
N ALA A 323 -5.58 79.02 -53.40
CA ALA A 323 -4.57 78.69 -54.41
C ALA A 323 -3.68 77.54 -53.90
N GLU A 324 -4.31 76.38 -53.77
CA GLU A 324 -3.83 75.08 -54.27
C GLU A 324 -2.44 74.56 -53.88
N THR A 325 -2.48 73.44 -53.17
CA THR A 325 -1.46 72.40 -53.02
C THR A 325 -0.84 71.90 -54.34
N LYS A 326 0.50 71.80 -54.42
CA LYS A 326 1.24 70.68 -55.06
C LYS A 326 2.77 70.77 -54.89
N GLU A 327 3.34 69.66 -54.41
CA GLU A 327 4.57 69.00 -54.88
C GLU A 327 5.71 68.78 -53.86
N THR A 328 6.13 67.52 -53.84
CA THR A 328 6.92 66.74 -52.88
C THR A 328 8.34 66.46 -53.43
N TYR A 329 9.23 65.86 -52.62
CA TYR A 329 10.18 64.80 -53.06
C TYR A 329 11.69 65.04 -53.39
N GLU A 330 12.50 65.86 -52.68
CA GLU A 330 13.93 65.99 -53.15
C GLU A 330 15.15 66.11 -52.22
N LYS A 331 15.16 65.78 -50.91
CA LYS A 331 16.45 65.79 -50.14
C LYS A 331 16.68 64.62 -49.16
N LEU A 332 16.79 63.41 -49.73
CA LEU A 332 17.16 62.15 -49.04
C LEU A 332 18.56 61.61 -49.47
N GLU A 333 19.43 62.42 -50.08
CA GLU A 333 20.65 61.92 -50.77
C GLU A 333 21.99 62.45 -50.21
N GLU A 334 22.11 62.74 -48.91
CA GLU A 334 23.34 63.37 -48.37
C GLU A 334 24.09 62.59 -47.26
N ASN A 335 23.60 61.43 -46.81
CA ASN A 335 24.22 60.72 -45.66
C ASN A 335 25.01 59.43 -46.03
N TRP A 336 25.66 59.42 -47.21
CA TRP A 336 26.57 58.37 -47.71
C TRP A 336 27.99 58.40 -47.08
N THR A 337 28.28 59.33 -46.17
CA THR A 337 29.66 59.64 -45.70
C THR A 337 29.97 59.15 -44.26
N LYS A 338 29.61 57.90 -43.92
CA LYS A 338 29.91 57.32 -42.58
C LYS A 338 30.67 55.97 -42.56
N MET A 339 31.37 55.55 -43.62
CA MET A 339 31.98 54.20 -43.64
C MET A 339 33.35 54.12 -44.36
N LYS A 340 34.41 54.83 -43.90
CA LYS A 340 35.76 54.66 -44.50
C LYS A 340 37.02 55.04 -43.69
N VAL A 341 37.09 54.93 -42.36
CA VAL A 341 38.35 55.23 -41.61
C VAL A 341 38.65 54.24 -40.47
N ALA A 342 38.68 52.95 -40.78
CA ALA A 342 39.45 51.98 -40.00
C ALA A 342 40.70 51.58 -40.82
N ILE A 343 41.80 51.19 -40.15
CA ILE A 343 43.02 50.51 -40.66
C ILE A 343 44.28 51.39 -40.81
N HIS A 344 45.00 51.72 -39.70
CA HIS A 344 46.42 52.13 -39.80
C HIS A 344 47.35 51.97 -38.57
N GLU A 345 47.10 51.10 -37.60
CA GLU A 345 48.05 50.88 -36.47
C GLU A 345 48.43 49.41 -36.31
N ALA A 346 49.29 48.90 -37.21
CA ALA A 346 49.74 47.51 -37.23
C ALA A 346 51.22 47.32 -37.66
N ASP A 347 52.18 48.06 -37.11
CA ASP A 347 53.62 47.85 -37.42
C ASP A 347 54.58 48.16 -36.24
N GLY A 348 54.79 47.20 -35.32
CA GLY A 348 55.70 47.40 -34.18
C GLY A 348 56.35 46.15 -33.56
N ILE A 349 56.37 44.99 -34.24
CA ILE A 349 56.74 43.70 -33.61
C ILE A 349 57.72 42.89 -34.48
N ARG A 350 58.94 43.37 -34.75
CA ARG A 350 59.97 42.56 -35.47
C ARG A 350 61.42 42.67 -34.99
N ALA A 351 61.70 43.24 -33.81
CA ALA A 351 63.10 43.43 -33.34
C ALA A 351 63.45 42.78 -31.99
N LYS A 352 62.52 42.04 -31.36
CA LYS A 352 62.74 41.40 -30.04
C LYS A 352 62.83 39.87 -30.09
N ASP A 353 62.57 39.26 -31.23
CA ASP A 353 62.41 37.79 -31.36
C ASP A 353 63.75 37.01 -31.31
N GLU A 354 64.89 37.69 -31.46
CA GLU A 354 66.20 37.01 -31.60
C GLU A 354 66.89 36.68 -30.26
N ALA A 355 66.57 37.40 -29.17
CA ALA A 355 67.07 37.12 -27.82
C ALA A 355 66.31 35.99 -27.12
N ILE A 356 65.04 35.79 -27.51
CA ILE A 356 64.12 34.79 -26.96
C ILE A 356 64.59 33.36 -27.32
N VAL A 357 65.26 33.18 -28.46
CA VAL A 357 65.68 31.85 -28.94
C VAL A 357 66.71 31.17 -28.04
N LYS A 358 67.59 31.91 -27.36
CA LYS A 358 68.57 31.33 -26.42
C LYS A 358 67.96 30.98 -25.06
N GLU A 359 67.03 31.80 -24.57
CA GLU A 359 66.29 31.52 -23.33
C GLU A 359 65.34 30.33 -23.51
N LEU A 360 64.82 30.13 -24.73
CA LEU A 360 64.02 28.97 -25.10
C LEU A 360 64.78 27.64 -25.02
N ASP A 361 66.09 27.63 -25.26
CA ASP A 361 66.90 26.40 -25.28
C ASP A 361 67.20 25.87 -23.85
N ASP A 362 67.51 26.78 -22.91
CA ASP A 362 67.66 26.45 -21.48
C ASP A 362 66.32 26.01 -20.86
N VAL A 363 65.22 26.66 -21.26
CA VAL A 363 63.86 26.22 -20.93
C VAL A 363 63.57 24.83 -21.50
N LEU A 364 64.01 24.53 -22.73
CA LEU A 364 63.81 23.22 -23.37
C LEU A 364 64.48 22.09 -22.59
N GLN A 365 65.65 22.34 -22.01
CA GLN A 365 66.38 21.35 -21.22
C GLN A 365 65.71 21.10 -19.85
N GLY A 366 65.20 22.14 -19.17
CA GLY A 366 64.35 21.99 -17.98
C GLY A 366 63.00 21.31 -18.29
N LYS A 367 62.40 21.61 -19.45
CA LYS A 367 61.17 20.95 -19.90
C LYS A 367 61.38 19.46 -20.20
N LYS A 368 62.58 19.05 -20.60
CA LYS A 368 62.92 17.63 -20.76
C LYS A 368 62.92 16.87 -19.43
N SER A 369 63.45 17.44 -18.35
CA SER A 369 63.43 16.79 -17.03
C SER A 369 62.02 16.75 -16.43
N GLU A 370 61.23 17.82 -16.62
CA GLU A 370 59.80 17.81 -16.29
C GLU A 370 59.03 16.76 -17.10
N LEU A 371 59.38 16.55 -18.37
CA LEU A 371 58.73 15.54 -19.22
C LEU A 371 58.98 14.12 -18.72
N THR A 372 60.19 13.81 -18.23
CA THR A 372 60.48 12.50 -17.62
C THR A 372 59.72 12.29 -16.32
N GLN A 373 59.63 13.31 -15.45
CA GLN A 373 58.82 13.21 -14.23
C GLN A 373 57.33 13.03 -14.56
N LYS A 374 56.81 13.76 -15.55
CA LYS A 374 55.44 13.58 -16.04
C LYS A 374 55.21 12.21 -16.66
N ALA A 375 56.21 11.59 -17.29
CA ALA A 375 56.10 10.24 -17.83
C ALA A 375 55.91 9.20 -16.70
N ASP A 376 56.63 9.35 -15.58
CA ASP A 376 56.50 8.49 -14.40
C ASP A 376 55.15 8.69 -13.69
N GLU A 377 54.70 9.94 -13.54
CA GLU A 377 53.36 10.27 -13.01
C GLU A 377 52.25 9.71 -13.92
N THR A 378 52.43 9.75 -15.25
CA THR A 378 51.50 9.17 -16.21
C THR A 378 51.45 7.64 -16.09
N ALA A 379 52.58 6.99 -15.82
CA ALA A 379 52.61 5.55 -15.59
C ALA A 379 51.86 5.15 -14.31
N MET A 380 52.00 5.94 -13.23
CA MET A 380 51.23 5.73 -11.99
C MET A 380 49.73 5.95 -12.20
N MET A 381 49.34 7.05 -12.86
CA MET A 381 47.94 7.31 -13.21
C MET A 381 47.36 6.21 -14.11
N LYS A 382 48.17 5.61 -15.00
CA LYS A 382 47.72 4.49 -15.82
C LYS A 382 47.41 3.25 -14.99
N ILE A 383 48.24 2.91 -14.01
CA ILE A 383 47.99 1.78 -13.10
C ILE A 383 46.72 2.02 -12.27
N GLU A 384 46.52 3.23 -11.78
CA GLU A 384 45.31 3.62 -11.05
C GLU A 384 44.06 3.56 -11.94
N ASN A 385 44.14 4.04 -13.18
CA ASN A 385 43.06 3.91 -14.17
C ASN A 385 42.74 2.44 -14.47
N ASP A 386 43.74 1.57 -14.66
CA ASP A 386 43.52 0.14 -14.89
C ASP A 386 42.87 -0.55 -13.69
N GLN A 387 43.10 -0.06 -12.46
CA GLN A 387 42.46 -0.54 -11.24
C GLN A 387 41.02 -0.03 -11.13
N MET A 388 40.79 1.25 -11.42
CA MET A 388 39.45 1.85 -11.47
C MET A 388 38.58 1.20 -12.54
N GLU A 389 39.11 0.90 -13.72
CA GLU A 389 38.38 0.16 -14.76
C GLU A 389 37.97 -1.25 -14.32
N ARG A 390 38.83 -1.95 -13.56
CA ARG A 390 38.48 -3.26 -12.99
C ARG A 390 37.34 -3.15 -11.98
N GLN A 391 37.39 -2.14 -11.11
CA GLN A 391 36.31 -1.88 -10.14
C GLN A 391 35.01 -1.46 -10.84
N MET A 392 35.08 -0.64 -11.89
CA MET A 392 33.91 -0.28 -12.71
C MET A 392 33.28 -1.51 -13.36
N LYS A 393 34.07 -2.40 -13.97
CA LYS A 393 33.56 -3.64 -14.56
C LYS A 393 32.89 -4.54 -13.52
N GLN A 394 33.50 -4.70 -12.35
CA GLN A 394 32.89 -5.47 -11.25
C GLN A 394 31.58 -4.84 -10.76
N LEU A 395 31.51 -3.50 -10.71
CA LEU A 395 30.30 -2.78 -10.36
C LEU A 395 29.21 -2.91 -11.43
N GLU A 396 29.57 -2.85 -12.71
CA GLU A 396 28.68 -3.07 -13.85
C GLU A 396 28.11 -4.50 -13.85
N GLU A 397 28.92 -5.51 -13.58
CA GLU A 397 28.48 -6.90 -13.43
C GLU A 397 27.52 -7.06 -12.26
N ASN A 398 27.84 -6.50 -11.09
CA ASN A 398 26.96 -6.51 -9.92
C ASN A 398 25.64 -5.76 -10.19
N HIS A 399 25.71 -4.64 -10.90
CA HIS A 399 24.53 -3.88 -11.31
C HIS A 399 23.65 -4.70 -12.27
N LEU A 400 24.25 -5.37 -13.26
CA LEU A 400 23.55 -6.23 -14.19
C LEU A 400 22.80 -7.37 -13.47
N VAL A 401 23.46 -8.03 -12.51
CA VAL A 401 22.81 -9.07 -11.68
C VAL A 401 21.65 -8.49 -10.87
N THR A 402 21.82 -7.29 -10.31
CA THR A 402 20.76 -6.60 -9.55
C THR A 402 19.57 -6.23 -10.44
N VAL A 403 19.83 -5.74 -11.65
CA VAL A 403 18.79 -5.42 -12.64
C VAL A 403 18.04 -6.68 -13.05
N GLN A 404 18.73 -7.78 -13.35
CA GLN A 404 18.08 -9.06 -13.69
C GLN A 404 17.21 -9.60 -12.55
N LEU A 405 17.66 -9.45 -11.30
CA LEU A 405 16.86 -9.83 -10.13
C LEU A 405 15.61 -8.95 -10.02
N GLY A 406 15.75 -7.64 -10.22
CA GLY A 406 14.64 -6.69 -10.24
C GLY A 406 13.64 -6.98 -11.36
N GLU A 407 14.11 -7.26 -12.58
CA GLU A 407 13.27 -7.66 -13.72
C GLU A 407 12.48 -8.94 -13.43
N LYS A 408 13.12 -9.93 -12.81
CA LYS A 408 12.45 -11.17 -12.39
C LYS A 408 11.36 -10.89 -11.36
N GLN A 409 11.64 -10.09 -10.34
CA GLN A 409 10.65 -9.69 -9.34
C GLN A 409 9.48 -8.91 -9.97
N ILE A 410 9.75 -8.02 -10.92
CA ILE A 410 8.72 -7.30 -11.67
C ILE A 410 7.84 -8.27 -12.48
N ALA A 411 8.44 -9.26 -13.14
CA ALA A 411 7.70 -10.27 -13.90
C ALA A 411 6.79 -11.12 -12.98
N ASP A 412 7.31 -11.55 -11.82
CA ASP A 412 6.54 -12.31 -10.83
C ASP A 412 5.36 -11.48 -10.28
N LEU A 413 5.57 -10.19 -10.01
CA LEU A 413 4.51 -9.26 -9.57
C LEU A 413 3.46 -9.03 -10.67
N GLN A 414 3.87 -8.90 -11.94
CA GLN A 414 2.94 -8.79 -13.06
C GLN A 414 2.08 -10.04 -13.20
N LEU A 415 2.68 -11.22 -13.02
CA LEU A 415 1.96 -12.50 -13.06
C LEU A 415 0.98 -12.62 -11.90
N ALA A 416 1.39 -12.27 -10.68
CA ALA A 416 0.51 -12.22 -9.51
C ALA A 416 -0.67 -11.25 -9.72
N LEU A 417 -0.41 -10.04 -10.23
CA LEU A 417 -1.43 -9.05 -10.56
C LEU A 417 -2.41 -9.56 -11.62
N SER A 418 -1.90 -10.27 -12.64
CA SER A 418 -2.76 -10.85 -13.68
C SER A 418 -3.70 -11.93 -13.11
N LYS A 419 -3.22 -12.71 -12.14
CA LYS A 419 -4.02 -13.73 -11.45
C LYS A 419 -5.09 -13.07 -10.56
N GLU A 420 -4.70 -12.06 -9.78
CA GLU A 420 -5.62 -11.31 -8.94
C GLU A 420 -6.70 -10.59 -9.76
N ARG A 421 -6.36 -10.05 -10.94
CA ARG A 421 -7.34 -9.46 -11.87
C ARG A 421 -8.36 -10.49 -12.37
N LYS A 422 -7.94 -11.71 -12.67
CA LYS A 422 -8.86 -12.80 -13.05
C LYS A 422 -9.76 -13.19 -11.89
N GLU A 423 -9.19 -13.42 -10.71
CA GLU A 423 -9.96 -13.75 -9.51
C GLU A 423 -10.99 -12.64 -9.17
N ARG A 424 -10.60 -11.38 -9.31
CA ARG A 424 -11.52 -10.24 -9.13
C ARG A 424 -12.64 -10.21 -10.18
N PHE A 425 -12.34 -10.56 -11.42
CA PHE A 425 -13.35 -10.67 -12.48
C PHE A 425 -14.37 -11.78 -12.15
N ASP A 426 -13.89 -12.96 -11.76
CA ASP A 426 -14.75 -14.10 -11.40
C ASP A 426 -15.64 -13.76 -10.19
N LEU A 427 -15.08 -13.13 -9.15
CA LEU A 427 -15.85 -12.66 -7.98
C LEU A 427 -16.86 -11.57 -8.34
N GLN A 428 -16.52 -10.69 -9.28
CA GLN A 428 -17.43 -9.65 -9.75
C GLN A 428 -18.58 -10.26 -10.55
N GLU A 429 -18.31 -11.25 -11.40
CA GLU A 429 -19.35 -11.99 -12.13
C GLU A 429 -20.29 -12.74 -11.17
N GLN A 430 -19.74 -13.38 -10.12
CA GLN A 430 -20.54 -14.01 -9.06
C GLN A 430 -21.41 -12.99 -8.31
N ARG A 431 -20.84 -11.84 -7.92
CA ARG A 431 -21.58 -10.75 -7.28
C ARG A 431 -22.71 -10.25 -8.17
N ASP A 432 -22.45 -10.05 -9.46
CA ASP A 432 -23.44 -9.57 -10.41
C ASP A 432 -24.51 -10.63 -10.71
N GLY A 433 -24.15 -11.92 -10.63
CA GLY A 433 -25.11 -13.05 -10.62
C GLY A 433 -26.06 -12.98 -9.42
N ILE A 434 -25.51 -12.92 -8.20
CA ILE A 434 -26.30 -12.80 -6.96
C ILE A 434 -27.15 -11.52 -6.97
N GLY A 435 -26.62 -10.41 -7.48
CA GLY A 435 -27.35 -9.15 -7.61
C GLY A 435 -28.58 -9.28 -8.52
N ARG A 436 -28.47 -10.02 -9.63
CA ARG A 436 -29.62 -10.32 -10.49
C ARG A 436 -30.64 -11.21 -9.79
N GLU A 437 -30.21 -12.27 -9.12
CA GLU A 437 -31.11 -13.15 -8.36
C GLU A 437 -31.86 -12.39 -7.27
N MET A 438 -31.19 -11.49 -6.55
CA MET A 438 -31.81 -10.64 -5.53
C MET A 438 -32.84 -9.67 -6.11
N GLU A 439 -32.56 -9.09 -7.28
CA GLU A 439 -33.52 -8.18 -7.94
C GLU A 439 -34.73 -8.96 -8.48
N ASP A 440 -34.52 -10.14 -9.06
CA ASP A 440 -35.61 -11.03 -9.49
C ASP A 440 -36.48 -11.43 -8.29
N PHE A 441 -35.86 -11.76 -7.15
CA PHE A 441 -36.58 -12.08 -5.92
C PHE A 441 -37.36 -10.87 -5.39
N ARG A 442 -36.76 -9.68 -5.42
CA ARG A 442 -37.41 -8.42 -5.02
C ARG A 442 -38.59 -8.09 -5.92
N GLN A 443 -38.45 -8.30 -7.23
CA GLN A 443 -39.52 -8.08 -8.19
C GLN A 443 -40.66 -9.08 -8.00
N ALA A 444 -40.35 -10.36 -7.83
CA ALA A 444 -41.35 -11.39 -7.53
C ALA A 444 -42.08 -11.10 -6.21
N PHE A 445 -41.35 -10.68 -5.17
CA PHE A 445 -41.95 -10.29 -3.90
C PHE A 445 -42.84 -9.05 -4.02
N ALA A 446 -42.40 -8.03 -4.78
CA ALA A 446 -43.20 -6.84 -5.05
C ALA A 446 -44.49 -7.17 -5.83
N GLN A 447 -44.41 -8.06 -6.82
CA GLN A 447 -45.58 -8.57 -7.55
C GLN A 447 -46.52 -9.31 -6.60
N HIS A 448 -46.02 -10.22 -5.78
CA HIS A 448 -46.83 -10.94 -4.79
C HIS A 448 -47.52 -9.98 -3.80
N MET A 449 -46.82 -8.95 -3.32
CA MET A 449 -47.40 -7.93 -2.44
C MET A 449 -48.45 -7.07 -3.14
N SER A 450 -48.24 -6.74 -4.43
CA SER A 450 -49.23 -6.05 -5.25
C SER A 450 -50.50 -6.90 -5.40
N ASP A 451 -50.35 -8.16 -5.80
CA ASP A 451 -51.47 -9.10 -5.96
C ASP A 451 -52.23 -9.30 -4.64
N MET A 452 -51.51 -9.40 -3.52
CA MET A 452 -52.12 -9.52 -2.21
C MET A 452 -52.88 -8.24 -1.81
N ASN A 453 -52.31 -7.06 -2.07
CA ASN A 453 -52.98 -5.79 -1.83
C ASN A 453 -54.23 -5.65 -2.70
N ASP A 454 -54.18 -6.05 -3.97
CA ASP A 454 -55.34 -6.04 -4.86
C ASP A 454 -56.43 -6.99 -4.38
N ARG A 455 -56.07 -8.18 -3.90
CA ARG A 455 -57.02 -9.10 -3.24
C ARG A 455 -57.63 -8.51 -1.99
N ILE A 456 -56.84 -7.86 -1.14
CA ILE A 456 -57.33 -7.18 0.08
C ILE A 456 -58.27 -6.03 -0.29
N MET A 457 -57.91 -5.22 -1.28
CA MET A 457 -58.74 -4.10 -1.74
C MET A 457 -60.05 -4.58 -2.34
N LYS A 458 -60.01 -5.66 -3.14
CA LYS A 458 -61.21 -6.31 -3.67
C LYS A 458 -62.08 -6.84 -2.53
N ALA A 459 -61.52 -7.58 -1.57
CA ALA A 459 -62.26 -8.08 -0.41
C ALA A 459 -62.87 -6.96 0.44
N LYS A 460 -62.15 -5.84 0.65
CA LYS A 460 -62.69 -4.66 1.35
C LYS A 460 -63.83 -4.01 0.59
N LYS A 461 -63.74 -3.94 -0.75
CA LYS A 461 -64.81 -3.42 -1.59
C LYS A 461 -66.04 -4.33 -1.54
N ASP A 462 -65.85 -5.64 -1.72
CA ASP A 462 -66.92 -6.63 -1.65
C ASP A 462 -67.61 -6.59 -0.27
N HIS A 463 -66.84 -6.45 0.82
CA HIS A 463 -67.40 -6.25 2.17
C HIS A 463 -68.20 -4.94 2.29
N ALA A 464 -67.71 -3.83 1.73
CA ALA A 464 -68.42 -2.55 1.75
C ALA A 464 -69.73 -2.61 0.95
N ASP A 465 -69.70 -3.26 -0.21
CA ASP A 465 -70.88 -3.47 -1.07
C ASP A 465 -71.92 -4.35 -0.35
N LEU A 466 -71.51 -5.48 0.25
CA LEU A 466 -72.38 -6.33 1.07
C LEU A 466 -72.94 -5.59 2.30
N THR A 467 -72.15 -4.73 2.92
CA THR A 467 -72.62 -3.92 4.06
C THR A 467 -73.68 -2.90 3.62
N ALA A 468 -73.49 -2.27 2.46
CA ALA A 468 -74.45 -1.34 1.89
C ALA A 468 -75.75 -2.04 1.49
N GLU A 469 -75.66 -3.24 0.90
CA GLU A 469 -76.81 -4.09 0.59
C GLU A 469 -77.55 -4.51 1.86
N GLY A 470 -76.84 -4.94 2.91
CA GLY A 470 -77.44 -5.26 4.21
C GLY A 470 -78.16 -4.07 4.85
N LEU A 471 -77.60 -2.86 4.77
CA LEU A 471 -78.25 -1.62 5.21
C LEU A 471 -79.50 -1.29 4.39
N GLN A 472 -79.47 -1.51 3.08
CA GLN A 472 -80.62 -1.28 2.21
C GLN A 472 -81.74 -2.28 2.49
N LEU A 473 -81.43 -3.57 2.60
CA LEU A 473 -82.39 -4.62 2.96
C LEU A 473 -83.01 -4.35 4.34
N THR A 474 -82.24 -3.87 5.30
CA THR A 474 -82.79 -3.50 6.63
C THR A 474 -83.80 -2.36 6.53
N LYS A 475 -83.52 -1.32 5.72
CA LYS A 475 -84.48 -0.24 5.45
C LYS A 475 -85.72 -0.73 4.72
N ASP A 476 -85.54 -1.61 3.74
CA ASP A 476 -86.64 -2.17 2.98
C ASP A 476 -87.56 -3.01 3.89
N ILE A 477 -86.99 -3.81 4.80
CA ILE A 477 -87.74 -4.52 5.85
C ILE A 477 -88.48 -3.53 6.77
N GLU A 478 -87.83 -2.48 7.26
CA GLU A 478 -88.50 -1.47 8.11
C GLU A 478 -89.65 -0.76 7.40
N THR A 479 -89.51 -0.49 6.10
CA THR A 479 -90.58 0.13 5.31
C THR A 479 -91.72 -0.85 5.03
N ALA A 480 -91.41 -2.12 4.75
CA ALA A 480 -92.39 -3.20 4.63
C ALA A 480 -93.16 -3.41 5.94
N ASP A 481 -92.49 -3.37 7.09
CA ASP A 481 -93.15 -3.46 8.40
C ASP A 481 -94.06 -2.27 8.67
N LYS A 482 -93.65 -1.05 8.28
CA LYS A 482 -94.49 0.14 8.39
C LYS A 482 -95.74 0.02 7.51
N THR A 483 -95.61 -0.48 6.27
CA THR A 483 -96.75 -0.65 5.36
C THR A 483 -97.67 -1.79 5.79
N ILE A 484 -97.14 -2.92 6.27
CA ILE A 484 -97.91 -4.00 6.87
C ILE A 484 -98.73 -3.47 8.05
N ASN A 485 -98.11 -2.66 8.93
CA ASN A 485 -98.81 -2.08 10.07
C ASN A 485 -99.90 -1.07 9.67
N SER A 486 -99.68 -0.24 8.63
CA SER A 486 -100.72 0.66 8.14
C SER A 486 -101.88 -0.10 7.49
N LEU A 487 -101.58 -1.09 6.65
CA LEU A 487 -102.60 -1.93 6.01
C LEU A 487 -103.40 -2.72 7.04
N LYS A 488 -102.76 -3.24 8.09
CA LYS A 488 -103.44 -3.91 9.21
C LYS A 488 -104.40 -2.97 9.95
N LYS A 489 -103.99 -1.70 10.17
CA LYS A 489 -104.87 -0.67 10.75
C LYS A 489 -106.05 -0.34 9.84
N ASP A 490 -105.84 -0.23 8.54
CA ASP A 490 -106.90 0.11 7.59
C ASP A 490 -107.84 -1.06 7.34
N SER A 491 -107.35 -2.30 7.28
CA SER A 491 -108.17 -3.52 7.27
C SER A 491 -109.10 -3.56 8.49
N ASN A 492 -108.58 -3.30 9.69
CA ASN A 492 -109.40 -3.22 10.91
C ASN A 492 -110.46 -2.10 10.85
N LYS A 493 -110.16 -0.96 10.21
CA LYS A 493 -111.17 0.10 10.04
C LYS A 493 -112.26 -0.29 9.04
N VAL A 494 -111.88 -0.93 7.93
CA VAL A 494 -112.81 -1.41 6.90
C VAL A 494 -113.70 -2.51 7.48
N GLU A 495 -113.15 -3.45 8.24
CA GLU A 495 -113.91 -4.49 8.92
C GLU A 495 -114.93 -3.91 9.91
N LYS A 496 -114.54 -2.90 10.70
CA LYS A 496 -115.47 -2.17 11.58
C LYS A 496 -116.58 -1.44 10.80
N LYS A 497 -116.25 -0.80 9.68
CA LYS A 497 -117.24 -0.12 8.82
C LYS A 497 -118.19 -1.11 8.16
N PHE A 498 -117.68 -2.24 7.66
CA PHE A 498 -118.47 -3.29 7.03
C PHE A 498 -119.44 -3.92 8.03
N ASN A 499 -118.99 -4.21 9.25
CA ASN A 499 -119.86 -4.71 10.31
C ASN A 499 -120.94 -3.70 10.72
N LYS A 500 -120.63 -2.40 10.70
CA LYS A 500 -121.63 -1.34 10.94
C LYS A 500 -122.67 -1.26 9.82
N MET A 501 -122.22 -1.28 8.56
CA MET A 501 -123.09 -1.25 7.38
C MET A 501 -124.00 -2.49 7.31
N LYS A 502 -123.46 -3.68 7.60
CA LYS A 502 -124.23 -4.93 7.67
C LYS A 502 -125.37 -4.84 8.69
N LYS A 503 -125.15 -4.15 9.82
CA LYS A 503 -126.17 -3.93 10.86
C LYS A 503 -127.24 -2.94 10.40
N GLU A 504 -126.85 -1.81 9.81
CA GLU A 504 -127.76 -0.76 9.31
C GLU A 504 -128.67 -1.26 8.16
N LEU A 505 -128.15 -2.11 7.26
CA LEU A 505 -128.95 -2.73 6.19
C LEU A 505 -129.96 -3.77 6.71
N GLY A 506 -129.62 -4.51 7.77
CA GLY A 506 -130.57 -5.42 8.42
C GLY A 506 -131.76 -4.68 9.04
N ASP A 507 -131.49 -3.55 9.70
CA ASP A 507 -132.53 -2.73 10.34
C ASP A 507 -133.44 -2.02 9.32
N SER A 508 -132.92 -1.74 8.12
CA SER A 508 -133.66 -1.04 7.05
C SER A 508 -134.56 -1.98 6.24
N LEU A 509 -134.14 -3.22 5.99
CA LEU A 509 -134.96 -4.23 5.33
C LEU A 509 -136.24 -4.55 6.13
N HIS A 510 -136.12 -4.66 7.45
CA HIS A 510 -137.28 -4.91 8.32
C HIS A 510 -138.30 -3.76 8.38
N LYS A 511 -137.89 -2.52 8.09
CA LYS A 511 -138.81 -1.37 8.04
C LYS A 511 -139.57 -1.28 6.72
N LEU A 512 -138.90 -1.58 5.62
CA LEU A 512 -139.50 -1.55 4.28
C LEU A 512 -140.49 -2.70 4.05
N GLU A 513 -140.29 -3.86 4.68
CA GLU A 513 -141.27 -4.94 4.65
C GLU A 513 -142.62 -4.57 5.30
N ASN A 514 -142.60 -3.70 6.31
CA ASN A 514 -143.82 -3.27 7.02
C ASN A 514 -144.53 -2.09 6.32
N GLU A 515 -143.80 -1.17 5.68
CA GLU A 515 -144.39 0.00 5.00
C GLU A 515 -145.07 -0.33 3.66
N ILE A 516 -144.69 -1.43 3.00
CA ILE A 516 -145.32 -1.88 1.75
C ILE A 516 -146.74 -2.43 1.99
N ALA A 517 -147.03 -3.00 3.16
CA ALA A 517 -148.36 -3.52 3.48
C ALA A 517 -149.40 -2.41 3.69
N ASP A 518 -149.00 -1.22 4.16
CA ASP A 518 -149.92 -0.13 4.52
C ASP A 518 -150.23 0.83 3.34
N LEU A 519 -149.38 0.87 2.30
CA LEU A 519 -149.49 1.84 1.20
C LEU A 519 -150.41 1.40 0.04
N GLU A 520 -150.77 0.12 -0.05
CA GLU A 520 -151.70 -0.36 -1.10
C GLU A 520 -153.16 0.07 -0.85
N GLU A 521 -153.53 0.47 0.38
CA GLU A 521 -154.92 0.81 0.75
C GLU A 521 -155.27 2.33 0.61
N SER A 522 -154.28 3.24 0.64
CA SER A 522 -154.52 4.69 0.72
C SER A 522 -154.55 5.45 -0.63
N VAL A 523 -154.06 4.87 -1.73
CA VAL A 523 -153.84 5.60 -3.00
C VAL A 523 -155.14 5.82 -3.80
N ALA A 524 -156.22 5.08 -3.51
CA ALA A 524 -157.43 5.11 -4.34
C ALA A 524 -158.33 6.37 -4.21
N SER A 525 -158.15 7.27 -3.23
CA SER A 525 -159.23 8.24 -2.88
C SER A 525 -159.00 9.76 -3.02
N LYS A 526 -157.79 10.30 -3.29
CA LYS A 526 -157.54 11.76 -3.07
C LYS A 526 -157.00 12.64 -4.21
N GLN A 527 -156.94 12.20 -5.46
CA GLN A 527 -156.27 12.98 -6.53
C GLN A 527 -157.16 13.98 -7.30
N LYS A 528 -158.17 14.64 -6.72
CA LYS A 528 -159.12 15.48 -7.50
C LYS A 528 -159.26 16.99 -7.19
N ASP A 529 -158.64 17.58 -6.17
CA ASP A 529 -159.12 18.91 -5.69
C ASP A 529 -158.13 20.09 -5.54
N ILE A 530 -156.83 20.01 -5.89
CA ILE A 530 -155.88 21.09 -5.50
C ILE A 530 -155.21 21.77 -6.70
N ASP A 531 -155.97 22.61 -7.41
CA ASP A 531 -155.51 23.38 -8.58
C ASP A 531 -155.93 24.87 -8.56
N ALA A 532 -156.01 25.53 -7.39
CA ALA A 532 -156.58 26.89 -7.33
C ALA A 532 -155.91 27.88 -6.35
N LYS A 533 -155.21 28.88 -6.95
CA LYS A 533 -155.03 30.31 -6.51
C LYS A 533 -153.90 30.64 -5.50
N LEU A 534 -153.23 31.83 -5.47
CA LEU A 534 -153.01 33.04 -6.29
C LEU A 534 -151.91 33.89 -5.55
N PRO A 535 -151.24 34.87 -6.20
CA PRO A 535 -150.11 35.69 -5.71
C PRO A 535 -150.45 37.18 -5.38
N ALA A 536 -149.57 37.93 -4.67
CA ALA A 536 -149.39 39.42 -4.72
C ALA A 536 -148.37 40.02 -3.68
N PHE A 537 -147.09 40.29 -4.00
CA PHE A 537 -146.19 41.17 -3.21
C PHE A 537 -144.92 41.61 -4.01
N GLU A 538 -145.04 42.46 -5.04
CA GLU A 538 -143.93 42.73 -5.99
C GLU A 538 -143.46 44.20 -6.17
N GLU A 539 -143.92 45.18 -5.37
CA GLU A 539 -143.60 46.61 -5.68
C GLU A 539 -142.78 47.40 -4.65
N LEU A 540 -142.34 46.83 -3.53
CA LEU A 540 -141.58 47.60 -2.52
C LEU A 540 -140.03 47.43 -2.56
N GLU A 541 -139.52 46.46 -3.33
CA GLU A 541 -138.12 46.00 -3.23
C GLU A 541 -137.13 46.79 -4.12
N LYS A 542 -137.60 47.50 -5.16
CA LYS A 542 -136.73 48.13 -6.17
C LYS A 542 -136.07 49.45 -5.79
N PHE A 543 -136.54 50.19 -4.77
CA PHE A 543 -135.97 51.51 -4.43
C PHE A 543 -134.75 51.45 -3.48
N PHE A 544 -134.59 50.37 -2.69
CA PHE A 544 -133.53 50.25 -1.68
C PHE A 544 -132.20 49.66 -2.20
N GLU A 545 -132.18 48.97 -3.34
CA GLU A 545 -130.98 48.29 -3.85
C GLU A 545 -130.00 49.17 -4.62
N GLU A 546 -130.43 50.29 -5.21
CA GLU A 546 -129.55 51.14 -6.04
C GLU A 546 -128.64 52.05 -5.22
N LYS A 547 -129.12 52.62 -4.10
CA LYS A 547 -128.29 53.51 -3.26
C LYS A 547 -127.23 52.80 -2.41
N THR A 548 -127.44 51.52 -2.09
CA THR A 548 -126.50 50.70 -1.30
C THR A 548 -125.29 50.25 -2.13
N LYS A 549 -125.45 50.10 -3.46
CA LYS A 549 -124.38 49.65 -4.37
C LYS A 549 -123.32 50.73 -4.67
N GLU A 550 -123.69 52.02 -4.71
CA GLU A 550 -122.73 53.12 -4.95
C GLU A 550 -121.77 53.38 -3.78
N TYR A 551 -122.21 53.16 -2.53
CA TYR A 551 -121.41 53.42 -1.33
C TYR A 551 -120.38 52.30 -1.05
N GLU A 552 -120.72 51.04 -1.29
CA GLU A 552 -119.84 49.87 -1.17
C GLU A 552 -118.67 49.90 -2.18
N LEU A 553 -118.90 50.41 -3.40
CA LEU A 553 -117.89 50.46 -4.46
C LEU A 553 -116.75 51.45 -4.14
N LYS A 554 -117.08 52.64 -3.60
CA LYS A 554 -116.09 53.67 -3.22
C LYS A 554 -115.24 53.25 -2.01
N LYS A 555 -115.80 52.46 -1.09
CA LYS A 555 -115.06 51.94 0.09
C LYS A 555 -114.03 50.88 -0.30
N LYS A 556 -114.33 50.02 -1.28
CA LYS A 556 -113.38 49.01 -1.79
C LYS A 556 -112.17 49.63 -2.49
N GLN A 557 -112.37 50.68 -3.30
CA GLN A 557 -111.28 51.38 -4.00
C GLN A 557 -110.29 52.06 -3.04
N ILE A 558 -110.75 52.60 -1.91
CA ILE A 558 -109.88 53.24 -0.91
C ILE A 558 -109.03 52.20 -0.15
N VAL A 559 -109.57 51.01 0.11
CA VAL A 559 -108.83 49.91 0.75
C VAL A 559 -107.76 49.33 -0.18
N GLU A 560 -108.05 49.22 -1.48
CA GLU A 560 -107.08 48.79 -2.49
C GLU A 560 -105.90 49.77 -2.62
N LEU A 561 -106.16 51.09 -2.67
CA LEU A 561 -105.10 52.10 -2.72
C LEU A 561 -104.24 52.13 -1.45
N LYS A 562 -104.82 51.83 -0.27
CA LYS A 562 -104.07 51.73 1.00
C LYS A 562 -103.19 50.47 1.06
N ASN A 563 -103.68 49.34 0.55
CA ASN A 563 -102.92 48.10 0.45
C ASN A 563 -101.80 48.16 -0.60
N GLN A 564 -102.01 48.87 -1.71
CA GLN A 564 -100.96 49.16 -2.71
C GLN A 564 -99.85 50.05 -2.13
N ARG A 565 -100.20 51.05 -1.31
CA ARG A 565 -99.18 51.88 -0.63
C ARG A 565 -98.32 51.07 0.34
N SER A 566 -98.94 50.22 1.16
CA SER A 566 -98.22 49.35 2.11
C SER A 566 -97.29 48.36 1.41
N THR A 567 -97.71 47.78 0.28
CA THR A 567 -96.88 46.84 -0.50
C THR A 567 -95.71 47.55 -1.19
N LEU A 568 -95.88 48.81 -1.62
CA LEU A 568 -94.79 49.61 -2.17
C LEU A 568 -93.80 50.09 -1.10
N GLU A 569 -94.25 50.43 0.11
CA GLU A 569 -93.37 50.76 1.25
C GLU A 569 -92.53 49.55 1.69
N ASP A 570 -93.15 48.37 1.78
CA ASP A 570 -92.45 47.12 2.10
C ASP A 570 -91.43 46.72 1.02
N SER A 571 -91.73 46.99 -0.26
CA SER A 571 -90.77 46.74 -1.35
C SER A 571 -89.58 47.69 -1.26
N ASN A 572 -89.80 48.97 -0.94
CA ASN A 572 -88.74 49.96 -0.79
C ASN A 572 -87.80 49.65 0.40
N VAL A 573 -88.34 49.18 1.52
CA VAL A 573 -87.55 48.73 2.68
C VAL A 573 -86.72 47.49 2.35
N LYS A 574 -87.29 46.53 1.59
CA LYS A 574 -86.55 45.35 1.10
C LYS A 574 -85.42 45.75 0.16
N VAL A 575 -85.68 46.63 -0.81
CA VAL A 575 -84.66 47.15 -1.75
C VAL A 575 -83.54 47.89 -1.01
N LYS A 576 -83.85 48.73 -0.01
CA LYS A 576 -82.82 49.39 0.81
C LYS A 576 -81.94 48.41 1.61
N ARG A 577 -82.54 47.37 2.20
CA ARG A 577 -81.79 46.30 2.91
C ARG A 577 -80.94 45.49 1.94
N GLU A 578 -81.42 45.27 0.72
CA GLU A 578 -80.69 44.56 -0.33
C GLU A 578 -79.50 45.37 -0.87
N ILE A 579 -79.67 46.69 -1.04
CA ILE A 579 -78.58 47.62 -1.38
C ILE A 579 -77.49 47.63 -0.28
N GLN A 580 -77.87 47.68 1.00
CA GLN A 580 -76.90 47.57 2.10
C GLN A 580 -76.20 46.21 2.14
N ARG A 581 -76.94 45.11 1.94
CA ARG A 581 -76.38 43.75 1.86
C ARG A 581 -75.40 43.57 0.69
N LEU A 582 -75.58 44.31 -0.41
CA LEU A 582 -74.68 44.29 -1.57
C LEU A 582 -73.44 45.21 -1.42
N SER A 583 -73.43 46.13 -0.45
CA SER A 583 -72.31 47.03 -0.18
C SER A 583 -71.13 46.34 0.52
N THR A 584 -71.41 45.51 1.53
CA THR A 584 -70.40 44.80 2.34
C THR A 584 -69.50 43.85 1.52
N PRO A 585 -70.02 43.04 0.57
CA PRO A 585 -69.20 42.19 -0.30
C PRO A 585 -68.27 42.97 -1.22
N LYS A 586 -68.64 44.21 -1.62
CA LYS A 586 -67.82 45.05 -2.50
C LYS A 586 -66.56 45.54 -1.80
N VAL A 587 -66.65 45.89 -0.51
CA VAL A 587 -65.50 46.29 0.30
C VAL A 587 -64.58 45.09 0.57
N ALA A 588 -65.16 43.94 0.92
CA ALA A 588 -64.42 42.69 1.09
C ALA A 588 -63.67 42.27 -0.18
N MET A 589 -64.30 42.33 -1.36
CA MET A 589 -63.62 42.03 -2.62
C MET A 589 -62.48 43.01 -2.95
N ARG A 590 -62.60 44.29 -2.61
CA ARG A 590 -61.50 45.26 -2.79
C ARG A 590 -60.30 44.93 -1.89
N GLN A 591 -60.56 44.48 -0.67
CA GLN A 591 -59.51 44.06 0.27
C GLN A 591 -58.85 42.74 -0.16
N GLU A 592 -59.63 41.77 -0.62
CA GLU A 592 -59.11 40.53 -1.24
C GLU A 592 -58.25 40.84 -2.48
N LEU A 593 -58.66 41.78 -3.33
CA LEU A 593 -57.88 42.18 -4.51
C LEU A 593 -56.53 42.79 -4.12
N ARG A 594 -56.50 43.65 -3.09
CA ARG A 594 -55.25 44.20 -2.54
C ARG A 594 -54.36 43.08 -1.99
N GLN A 595 -54.89 42.18 -1.17
CA GLN A 595 -54.11 41.05 -0.63
C GLN A 595 -53.56 40.14 -1.73
N LYS A 596 -54.35 39.85 -2.78
CA LYS A 596 -53.89 39.06 -3.93
C LYS A 596 -52.78 39.76 -4.71
N ARG A 597 -52.87 41.08 -4.91
CA ARG A 597 -51.79 41.87 -5.54
C ARG A 597 -50.52 41.84 -4.69
N THR A 598 -50.62 42.03 -3.38
CA THR A 598 -49.44 41.96 -2.48
C THR A 598 -48.80 40.57 -2.50
N ARG A 599 -49.59 39.49 -2.48
CA ARG A 599 -49.09 38.11 -2.59
C ARG A 599 -48.45 37.81 -3.95
N ALA A 600 -49.00 38.35 -5.04
CA ALA A 600 -48.41 38.20 -6.36
C ALA A 600 -47.05 38.91 -6.46
N ILE A 601 -46.97 40.13 -5.92
CA ILE A 601 -45.71 40.91 -5.87
C ILE A 601 -44.67 40.22 -4.98
N SER A 602 -45.05 39.70 -3.81
CA SER A 602 -44.12 38.97 -2.94
C SER A 602 -43.63 37.68 -3.61
N LYS A 603 -44.52 36.96 -4.32
CA LYS A 603 -44.13 35.77 -5.09
C LYS A 603 -43.18 36.11 -6.25
N MET A 604 -43.42 37.22 -6.95
CA MET A 604 -42.50 37.70 -7.99
C MET A 604 -41.12 38.05 -7.42
N LYS A 605 -41.06 38.72 -6.27
CA LYS A 605 -39.79 39.03 -5.59
C LYS A 605 -39.05 37.77 -5.16
N GLU A 606 -39.77 36.78 -4.64
CA GLU A 606 -39.19 35.48 -4.28
C GLU A 606 -38.66 34.74 -5.51
N GLN A 607 -39.42 34.69 -6.59
CA GLN A 607 -38.98 34.10 -7.86
C GLN A 607 -37.77 34.83 -8.45
N GLN A 608 -37.70 36.16 -8.32
CA GLN A 608 -36.55 36.95 -8.75
C GLN A 608 -35.30 36.61 -7.92
N LYS A 609 -35.44 36.41 -6.61
CA LYS A 609 -34.34 35.98 -5.74
C LYS A 609 -33.86 34.56 -6.10
N GLN A 610 -34.79 33.64 -6.33
CA GLN A 610 -34.47 32.27 -6.76
C GLN A 610 -33.78 32.25 -8.13
N LEU A 611 -34.19 33.11 -9.07
CA LEU A 611 -33.51 33.28 -10.35
C LEU A 611 -32.08 33.79 -10.17
N ALA A 612 -31.86 34.79 -9.33
CA ALA A 612 -30.50 35.30 -9.03
C ALA A 612 -29.61 34.21 -8.41
N GLU A 613 -30.12 33.45 -7.43
CA GLU A 613 -29.38 32.32 -6.84
C GLU A 613 -29.08 31.21 -7.86
N LEU A 614 -29.99 30.98 -8.81
CA LEU A 614 -29.80 29.98 -9.87
C LEU A 614 -28.78 30.43 -10.90
N GLU A 615 -28.79 31.71 -11.29
CA GLU A 615 -27.77 32.32 -12.14
C GLU A 615 -26.37 32.25 -11.49
N GLU A 616 -26.28 32.53 -10.19
CA GLU A 616 -25.03 32.39 -9.42
C GLU A 616 -24.54 30.93 -9.41
N LYS A 617 -25.43 29.97 -9.18
CA LYS A 617 -25.11 28.54 -9.24
C LYS A 617 -24.65 28.10 -10.64
N ILE A 618 -25.31 28.57 -11.70
CA ILE A 618 -24.91 28.29 -13.09
C ILE A 618 -23.53 28.88 -13.36
N TYR A 619 -23.26 30.12 -12.93
CA TYR A 619 -21.95 30.75 -13.09
C TYR A 619 -20.85 29.96 -12.37
N HIS A 620 -21.07 29.55 -11.11
CA HIS A 620 -20.12 28.72 -10.38
C HIS A 620 -19.92 27.34 -11.00
N ALA A 621 -20.98 26.70 -11.50
CA ALA A 621 -20.88 25.46 -12.24
C ALA A 621 -20.06 25.63 -13.53
N GLY A 622 -20.27 26.73 -14.26
CA GLY A 622 -19.49 27.10 -15.44
C GLY A 622 -18.00 27.30 -15.13
N ARG A 623 -17.67 27.96 -14.00
CA ARG A 623 -16.27 28.10 -13.55
C ARG A 623 -15.63 26.76 -13.18
N LYS A 624 -16.36 25.88 -12.48
CA LYS A 624 -15.88 24.53 -12.16
C LYS A 624 -15.64 23.71 -13.44
N LEU A 625 -16.56 23.77 -14.39
CA LEU A 625 -16.41 23.10 -15.68
C LEU A 625 -15.17 23.60 -16.44
N LYS A 626 -14.94 24.92 -16.46
CA LYS A 626 -13.74 25.49 -17.08
C LYS A 626 -12.45 24.96 -16.43
N ALA A 627 -12.40 24.90 -15.10
CA ALA A 627 -11.25 24.34 -14.38
C ALA A 627 -11.03 22.85 -14.72
N VAL A 628 -12.10 22.06 -14.83
CA VAL A 628 -12.01 20.65 -15.24
C VAL A 628 -11.50 20.52 -16.68
N ILE A 629 -11.95 21.37 -17.60
CA ILE A 629 -11.47 21.37 -18.99
C ILE A 629 -9.97 21.73 -19.05
N GLU A 630 -9.54 22.76 -18.31
CA GLU A 630 -8.13 23.14 -18.23
C GLU A 630 -7.27 22.02 -17.65
N GLU A 631 -7.75 21.32 -16.62
CA GLU A 631 -7.02 20.21 -16.01
C GLU A 631 -6.98 18.97 -16.92
N ASN A 632 -8.08 18.66 -17.62
CA ASN A 632 -8.09 17.61 -18.64
C ASN A 632 -7.10 17.89 -19.77
N SER A 633 -7.02 19.15 -20.24
CA SER A 633 -6.01 19.56 -21.22
C SER A 633 -4.59 19.34 -20.72
N ARG A 634 -4.31 19.64 -19.44
CA ARG A 634 -3.00 19.37 -18.83
C ARG A 634 -2.70 17.88 -18.75
N PHE A 635 -3.70 17.06 -18.43
CA PHE A 635 -3.54 15.61 -18.43
C PHE A 635 -3.26 15.07 -19.82
N ASP A 636 -3.95 15.56 -20.86
CA ASP A 636 -3.69 15.16 -22.24
C ASP A 636 -2.27 15.53 -22.68
N GLU A 637 -1.77 16.72 -22.32
CA GLU A 637 -0.38 17.12 -22.56
C GLU A 637 0.63 16.23 -21.81
N ALA A 638 0.35 15.89 -20.55
CA ALA A 638 1.20 15.00 -19.76
C ALA A 638 1.22 13.57 -20.34
N LEU A 639 0.07 13.06 -20.78
CA LEU A 639 -0.05 11.76 -21.45
C LEU A 639 0.70 11.75 -22.79
N PHE A 640 0.69 12.86 -23.53
CA PHE A 640 1.46 12.99 -24.76
C PHE A 640 2.96 12.91 -24.48
N LYS A 641 3.48 13.65 -23.50
CA LYS A 641 4.91 13.60 -23.10
C LYS A 641 5.33 12.20 -22.65
N LEU A 642 4.53 11.54 -21.82
CA LEU A 642 4.80 10.17 -21.38
C LEU A 642 4.83 9.18 -22.54
N ARG A 643 3.99 9.36 -23.57
CA ARG A 643 4.03 8.53 -24.79
C ARG A 643 5.33 8.75 -25.56
N GLU A 644 5.79 10.00 -25.71
CA GLU A 644 7.07 10.29 -26.36
C GLU A 644 8.26 9.66 -25.62
N GLU A 645 8.28 9.75 -24.28
CA GLU A 645 9.30 9.10 -23.44
C GLU A 645 9.25 7.57 -23.59
N LEU A 646 8.05 7.00 -23.63
CA LEU A 646 7.86 5.56 -23.82
C LEU A 646 8.34 5.10 -25.21
N ASP A 647 8.11 5.91 -26.24
CA ASP A 647 8.63 5.62 -27.58
C ASP A 647 10.13 5.86 -27.71
N ALA A 648 10.71 6.79 -26.95
CA ALA A 648 12.16 6.97 -26.86
C ALA A 648 12.83 5.80 -26.14
N THR A 649 12.28 5.34 -25.02
CA THR A 649 12.78 4.16 -24.28
C THR A 649 12.64 2.89 -25.11
N LYS A 650 11.53 2.68 -25.84
CA LYS A 650 11.41 1.59 -26.81
C LYS A 650 12.51 1.62 -27.87
N ARG A 651 12.80 2.79 -28.45
CA ARG A 651 13.91 2.96 -29.40
C ARG A 651 15.26 2.60 -28.78
N SER A 652 15.52 3.02 -27.53
CA SER A 652 16.73 2.65 -26.79
C SER A 652 16.83 1.15 -26.53
N ILE A 653 15.72 0.48 -26.20
CA ILE A 653 15.69 -0.99 -26.00
C ILE A 653 16.06 -1.72 -27.29
N VAL A 654 15.51 -1.28 -28.43
CA VAL A 654 15.84 -1.86 -29.74
C VAL A 654 17.33 -1.66 -30.05
N LEU A 655 17.86 -0.45 -29.84
CA LEU A 655 19.28 -0.16 -30.03
C LEU A 655 20.17 -1.05 -29.15
N ASN A 656 19.84 -1.17 -27.86
CA ASN A 656 20.59 -1.99 -26.91
C ASN A 656 20.56 -3.47 -27.28
N LYS A 657 19.43 -3.99 -27.78
CA LYS A 657 19.34 -5.37 -28.29
C LYS A 657 20.27 -5.58 -29.48
N VAL A 658 20.27 -4.66 -30.46
CA VAL A 658 21.17 -4.72 -31.62
C VAL A 658 22.64 -4.70 -31.17
N LEU A 659 22.99 -3.82 -30.22
CA LEU A 659 24.33 -3.72 -29.67
C LEU A 659 24.74 -5.01 -28.93
N GLN A 660 23.84 -5.58 -28.13
CA GLN A 660 24.07 -6.86 -27.45
C GLN A 660 24.29 -8.01 -28.44
N GLU A 661 23.54 -8.07 -29.53
CA GLU A 661 23.75 -9.06 -30.60
C GLU A 661 25.09 -8.88 -31.30
N ASN A 662 25.50 -7.64 -31.58
CA ASN A 662 26.81 -7.33 -32.14
C ASN A 662 27.94 -7.80 -31.21
N LEU A 663 27.87 -7.48 -29.92
CA LEU A 663 28.86 -7.90 -28.92
C LEU A 663 28.91 -9.43 -28.79
N LYS A 664 27.77 -10.13 -28.84
CA LYS A 664 27.74 -11.60 -28.85
C LYS A 664 28.43 -12.16 -30.10
N ARG A 665 28.22 -11.55 -31.27
CA ARG A 665 28.91 -11.94 -32.52
C ARG A 665 30.41 -11.74 -32.40
N GLU A 666 30.87 -10.59 -31.89
CA GLU A 666 32.28 -10.32 -31.66
C GLU A 666 32.91 -11.28 -30.65
N LEU A 667 32.23 -11.55 -29.53
CA LEU A 667 32.71 -12.50 -28.52
C LEU A 667 32.92 -13.90 -29.13
N ASN A 668 31.97 -14.36 -29.95
CA ASN A 668 32.09 -15.64 -30.63
C ASN A 668 33.24 -15.67 -31.63
N ASP A 669 33.45 -14.58 -32.38
CA ASP A 669 34.59 -14.45 -33.31
C ASP A 669 35.94 -14.50 -32.56
N GLN A 670 36.06 -13.76 -31.45
CA GLN A 670 37.26 -13.78 -30.61
C GLN A 670 37.49 -15.15 -29.96
N ARG A 671 36.42 -15.82 -29.51
CA ARG A 671 36.52 -17.19 -28.99
C ARG A 671 37.00 -18.16 -30.06
N GLY A 672 36.49 -18.03 -31.29
CA GLY A 672 36.94 -18.82 -32.44
C GLY A 672 38.43 -18.61 -32.75
N LYS A 673 38.88 -17.34 -32.78
CA LYS A 673 40.30 -16.99 -32.95
C LYS A 673 41.19 -17.58 -31.86
N LEU A 674 40.76 -17.52 -30.60
CA LEU A 674 41.50 -18.06 -29.46
C LEU A 674 41.58 -19.59 -29.52
N GLN A 675 40.46 -20.28 -29.81
CA GLN A 675 40.45 -21.74 -29.96
C GLN A 675 41.37 -22.20 -31.11
N PHE A 676 41.36 -21.48 -32.22
CA PHE A 676 42.27 -21.75 -33.34
C PHE A 676 43.74 -21.52 -32.96
N GLY A 677 44.04 -20.41 -32.27
CA GLY A 677 45.38 -20.13 -31.74
C GLY A 677 45.87 -21.22 -30.79
N TRP A 678 45.04 -21.61 -29.82
CA TRP A 678 45.37 -22.70 -28.90
C TRP A 678 45.56 -24.04 -29.63
N GLY A 679 44.74 -24.34 -30.64
CA GLY A 679 44.94 -25.52 -31.48
C GLY A 679 46.33 -25.56 -32.13
N LYS A 680 46.80 -24.42 -32.65
CA LYS A 680 48.15 -24.29 -33.20
C LYS A 680 49.24 -24.44 -32.14
N ASP A 681 49.08 -23.81 -30.97
CA ASP A 681 50.05 -23.90 -29.89
C ASP A 681 50.19 -25.33 -29.36
N ARG A 682 49.06 -26.04 -29.25
CA ARG A 682 49.06 -27.46 -28.86
C ARG A 682 49.74 -28.34 -29.90
N GLN A 683 49.47 -28.10 -31.18
CA GLN A 683 50.16 -28.81 -32.27
C GLN A 683 51.68 -28.56 -32.21
N LEU A 684 52.08 -27.31 -31.98
CA LEU A 684 53.49 -26.95 -31.83
C LEU A 684 54.12 -27.64 -30.61
N GLN A 685 53.40 -27.72 -29.50
CA GLN A 685 53.83 -28.45 -28.31
C GLN A 685 54.00 -29.95 -28.57
N ASP A 686 53.07 -30.58 -29.30
CA ASP A 686 53.18 -31.98 -29.69
C ASP A 686 54.39 -32.21 -30.61
N ASP A 687 54.68 -31.29 -31.53
CA ASP A 687 55.83 -31.38 -32.42
C ASP A 687 57.15 -31.19 -31.66
N PHE A 688 57.21 -30.28 -30.68
CA PHE A 688 58.35 -30.18 -29.77
C PHE A 688 58.51 -31.43 -28.90
N ALA A 689 57.43 -31.95 -28.33
CA ALA A 689 57.47 -33.17 -27.52
C ALA A 689 57.99 -34.38 -28.32
N LYS A 690 57.59 -34.53 -29.59
CA LYS A 690 58.13 -35.57 -30.49
C LYS A 690 59.62 -35.36 -30.73
N ARG A 691 60.05 -34.12 -30.98
CA ARG A 691 61.48 -33.79 -31.19
C ARG A 691 62.30 -34.09 -29.94
N ASP A 692 61.79 -33.72 -28.77
CA ASP A 692 62.45 -33.95 -27.48
C ASP A 692 62.53 -35.45 -27.17
N GLN A 693 61.49 -36.22 -27.49
CA GLN A 693 61.52 -37.68 -27.35
C GLN A 693 62.63 -38.29 -28.21
N VAL A 694 62.75 -37.88 -29.48
CA VAL A 694 63.84 -38.34 -30.36
C VAL A 694 65.20 -37.95 -29.80
N PHE A 695 65.32 -36.76 -29.21
CA PHE A 695 66.56 -36.31 -28.57
C PHE A 695 66.90 -37.15 -27.33
N LEU A 696 65.92 -37.47 -26.48
CA LEU A 696 66.08 -38.32 -25.31
C LEU A 696 66.46 -39.77 -25.69
N ASP A 697 65.86 -40.32 -26.74
CA ASP A 697 66.19 -41.65 -27.25
C ASP A 697 67.66 -41.68 -27.73
N ASN A 698 68.11 -40.64 -28.45
CA ASN A 698 69.51 -40.52 -28.88
C ASN A 698 70.49 -40.42 -27.70
N ILE A 699 70.14 -39.65 -26.65
CA ILE A 699 70.96 -39.58 -25.41
C ILE A 699 71.01 -40.95 -24.75
N THR A 700 69.86 -41.64 -24.64
CA THR A 700 69.78 -42.96 -24.01
C THR A 700 70.65 -43.98 -24.75
N ASP A 701 70.63 -43.96 -26.08
CA ASP A 701 71.50 -44.79 -26.90
C ASP A 701 72.99 -44.45 -26.74
N LEU A 702 73.33 -43.16 -26.61
CA LEU A 702 74.69 -42.72 -26.32
C LEU A 702 75.16 -43.21 -24.94
N CYS A 703 74.32 -43.12 -23.91
CA CYS A 703 74.61 -43.65 -22.58
C CYS A 703 74.88 -45.16 -22.66
N ARG A 704 73.99 -45.94 -23.31
CA ARG A 704 74.20 -47.39 -23.50
C ARG A 704 75.49 -47.73 -24.23
N ARG A 705 75.86 -46.95 -25.26
CA ARG A 705 77.15 -47.13 -25.97
C ARG A 705 78.33 -46.80 -25.07
N THR A 706 78.20 -45.81 -24.22
CA THR A 706 79.23 -45.40 -23.25
C THR A 706 79.41 -46.46 -22.18
N ASP A 707 78.32 -46.98 -21.60
CA ASP A 707 78.34 -48.08 -20.62
C ASP A 707 79.01 -49.33 -21.21
N LYS A 708 78.67 -49.69 -22.47
CA LYS A 708 79.33 -50.81 -23.17
C LYS A 708 80.82 -50.57 -23.39
N ARG A 709 81.24 -49.33 -23.66
CA ARG A 709 82.66 -48.98 -23.79
C ARG A 709 83.37 -49.03 -22.45
N GLU A 710 82.74 -48.53 -21.40
CA GLU A 710 83.25 -48.58 -20.02
C GLU A 710 83.44 -50.04 -19.57
N GLN A 711 82.46 -50.91 -19.85
CA GLN A 711 82.57 -52.34 -19.56
C GLN A 711 83.73 -52.99 -20.32
N LYS A 712 83.90 -52.69 -21.63
CA LYS A 712 85.06 -53.17 -22.39
C LYS A 712 86.39 -52.64 -21.84
N ILE A 713 86.44 -51.40 -21.39
CA ILE A 713 87.64 -50.82 -20.76
C ILE A 713 87.92 -51.56 -19.44
N SER A 714 86.89 -51.82 -18.64
CA SER A 714 87.00 -52.62 -17.42
C SER A 714 87.55 -54.01 -17.73
N ASP A 715 87.02 -54.71 -18.73
CA ASP A 715 87.48 -56.04 -19.15
C ASP A 715 88.96 -56.02 -19.60
N ILE A 716 89.36 -55.01 -20.39
CA ILE A 716 90.75 -54.82 -20.82
C ILE A 716 91.64 -54.53 -19.61
N THR A 717 91.19 -53.70 -18.67
CA THR A 717 91.94 -53.35 -17.46
C THR A 717 92.12 -54.57 -16.57
N GLU A 718 91.09 -55.41 -16.44
CA GLU A 718 91.16 -56.66 -15.69
C GLU A 718 92.10 -57.68 -16.37
N SER A 719 92.08 -57.76 -17.70
CA SER A 719 93.01 -58.59 -18.46
C SER A 719 94.46 -58.11 -18.31
N LEU A 720 94.71 -56.80 -18.41
CA LEU A 720 96.02 -56.19 -18.15
C LEU A 720 96.49 -56.45 -16.72
N HIS A 721 95.58 -56.36 -15.74
CA HIS A 721 95.89 -56.65 -14.36
C HIS A 721 96.32 -58.12 -14.18
N ARG A 722 95.62 -59.07 -14.82
CA ARG A 722 96.01 -60.49 -14.81
C ARG A 722 97.39 -60.72 -15.46
N GLU A 723 97.66 -60.09 -16.60
CA GLU A 723 98.97 -60.18 -17.27
C GLU A 723 100.10 -59.59 -16.40
N LEU A 724 99.85 -58.47 -15.72
CA LEU A 724 100.81 -57.88 -14.78
C LEU A 724 101.07 -58.79 -13.57
N VAL A 725 100.04 -59.50 -13.07
CA VAL A 725 100.20 -60.52 -12.01
C VAL A 725 101.05 -61.69 -12.50
N VAL A 726 100.85 -62.15 -13.75
CA VAL A 726 101.68 -63.19 -14.37
C VAL A 726 103.13 -62.72 -14.55
N LEU A 727 103.33 -61.47 -14.98
CA LEU A 727 104.66 -60.88 -15.14
C LEU A 727 105.38 -60.72 -13.79
N ALA A 728 104.66 -60.35 -12.73
CA ALA A 728 105.18 -60.31 -11.37
C ALA A 728 105.62 -61.71 -10.90
N GLY A 729 104.80 -62.74 -11.15
CA GLY A 729 105.17 -64.14 -10.87
C GLY A 729 106.32 -64.67 -11.74
N PHE A 730 106.47 -64.19 -12.97
CA PHE A 730 107.61 -64.52 -13.84
C PHE A 730 108.90 -63.87 -13.33
N LEU A 731 108.86 -62.61 -12.89
CA LEU A 731 110.01 -61.92 -12.31
C LEU A 731 110.46 -62.59 -10.99
N GLU A 732 109.53 -63.08 -10.16
CA GLU A 732 109.83 -63.91 -8.99
C GLU A 732 110.47 -65.27 -9.36
N ASN A 733 110.03 -65.89 -10.45
CA ASN A 733 110.60 -67.15 -10.96
C ASN A 733 111.97 -66.98 -11.63
N VAL A 734 112.26 -65.81 -12.24
CA VAL A 734 113.58 -65.50 -12.80
C VAL A 734 114.60 -65.16 -11.71
N ALA A 735 114.15 -64.60 -10.57
CA ALA A 735 115.01 -64.33 -9.42
C ALA A 735 115.53 -65.60 -8.70
N SER A 736 114.90 -66.76 -8.87
CA SER A 736 115.19 -67.98 -8.09
C SER A 736 116.16 -68.99 -8.75
N ARG A 737 116.80 -68.68 -9.89
CA ARG A 737 117.58 -69.69 -10.65
C ARG A 737 118.96 -69.29 -11.19
N ARG A 738 119.71 -68.37 -10.57
CA ARG A 738 121.18 -68.30 -10.85
C ARG A 738 122.06 -68.06 -9.63
N PRO A 739 123.26 -68.70 -9.60
CA PRO A 739 123.95 -69.07 -8.37
C PRO A 739 124.85 -67.98 -7.80
N THR A 740 124.98 -68.08 -6.48
CA THR A 740 125.70 -67.25 -5.52
C THR A 740 127.19 -67.12 -5.81
N ASP A 741 127.66 -65.87 -5.89
CA ASP A 741 128.84 -65.48 -5.13
C ASP A 741 128.66 -64.07 -4.54
N THR A 742 129.33 -63.86 -3.42
CA THR A 742 128.85 -63.15 -2.23
C THR A 742 129.35 -61.72 -2.16
N ARG A 743 128.45 -60.74 -1.96
CA ARG A 743 128.80 -59.46 -1.33
C ARG A 743 127.59 -58.73 -0.72
N GLN A 744 127.61 -58.70 0.60
CA GLN A 744 126.80 -57.89 1.52
C GLN A 744 126.96 -56.39 1.14
N GLY A 745 125.90 -55.59 1.09
CA GLY A 745 125.06 -55.22 2.23
C GLY A 745 125.51 -53.85 2.70
N ASN A 746 124.90 -52.77 2.19
CA ASN A 746 125.17 -51.42 2.69
C ASN A 746 123.89 -50.61 2.85
N ARG A 747 123.68 -50.18 4.10
CA ARG A 747 122.74 -49.16 4.54
C ARG A 747 123.20 -47.79 4.05
N SER A 748 122.28 -46.88 3.74
CA SER A 748 122.41 -45.42 3.97
C SER A 748 121.05 -44.71 3.84
N ARG A 749 120.75 -43.88 4.85
CA ARG A 749 119.76 -42.77 4.92
C ARG A 749 120.45 -41.47 4.39
N PRO A 750 119.87 -40.23 4.36
CA PRO A 750 118.48 -39.70 4.54
C PRO A 750 118.05 -38.62 3.48
N SER A 751 116.83 -38.05 3.62
CA SER A 751 116.33 -36.65 3.31
C SER A 751 116.65 -35.95 1.97
N THR A 752 115.88 -35.05 1.32
CA THR A 752 114.56 -34.39 1.41
C THR A 752 114.41 -33.59 0.09
N GLU A 753 113.16 -33.33 -0.33
CA GLU A 753 112.69 -32.32 -1.30
C GLU A 753 113.14 -32.35 -2.79
N HIS A 754 112.21 -32.54 -3.76
CA HIS A 754 111.49 -31.46 -4.47
C HIS A 754 110.55 -31.99 -5.59
N ARG A 755 109.30 -31.53 -5.52
CA ARG A 755 108.29 -31.22 -6.58
C ARG A 755 107.74 -32.26 -7.59
N PRO A 756 106.39 -32.30 -7.78
CA PRO A 756 105.68 -33.03 -8.84
C PRO A 756 105.22 -32.13 -10.02
N PRO A 757 104.93 -32.68 -11.20
CA PRO A 757 104.04 -32.06 -12.20
C PRO A 757 102.64 -32.74 -12.14
N THR A 758 101.58 -32.06 -11.70
CA THR A 758 100.55 -31.40 -12.55
C THR A 758 100.16 -32.27 -13.76
N VAL A 759 99.01 -32.94 -13.81
CA VAL A 759 97.67 -32.38 -14.06
C VAL A 759 96.63 -33.43 -13.64
N LEU A 760 95.95 -33.23 -12.51
CA LEU A 760 94.70 -33.91 -12.11
C LEU A 760 94.17 -33.25 -10.83
N ARG A 761 93.84 -31.96 -10.93
CA ARG A 761 93.15 -31.19 -9.87
C ARG A 761 91.97 -30.34 -10.36
N ASN A 762 91.54 -30.53 -11.62
CA ASN A 762 90.38 -29.81 -12.20
C ASN A 762 89.22 -30.74 -12.62
N TYR A 763 89.11 -31.95 -12.05
CA TYR A 763 88.00 -32.87 -12.36
C TYR A 763 87.23 -33.38 -11.14
N LEU A 764 87.58 -32.93 -9.93
CA LEU A 764 86.94 -33.35 -8.68
C LEU A 764 86.48 -32.17 -7.79
N ASP A 765 86.41 -30.94 -8.31
CA ASP A 765 85.85 -29.75 -7.63
C ASP A 765 84.64 -29.12 -8.37
N SER A 766 84.03 -29.82 -9.34
CA SER A 766 82.83 -29.35 -10.07
C SER A 766 81.57 -30.18 -9.80
N ARG A 767 81.48 -30.82 -8.62
CA ARG A 767 80.27 -31.56 -8.19
C ARG A 767 79.73 -31.19 -6.79
N THR A 768 79.98 -29.96 -6.35
CA THR A 768 79.37 -29.36 -5.15
C THR A 768 79.22 -27.84 -5.30
N GLN A 769 78.45 -27.37 -6.29
CA GLN A 769 77.79 -26.05 -6.32
C GLN A 769 76.96 -25.86 -7.60
N ILE A 770 75.83 -26.57 -7.73
CA ILE A 770 74.63 -26.06 -8.42
C ILE A 770 73.41 -26.42 -7.57
N GLN A 771 73.43 -25.93 -6.34
CA GLN A 771 72.25 -25.36 -5.70
C GLN A 771 72.54 -23.86 -5.61
N THR A 772 71.52 -23.04 -5.84
CA THR A 772 71.50 -21.55 -5.82
C THR A 772 71.87 -20.81 -7.12
N ARG A 773 70.92 -20.71 -8.06
CA ARG A 773 70.39 -19.46 -8.67
C ARG A 773 69.62 -19.74 -9.98
N SER A 774 68.36 -20.14 -9.84
CA SER A 774 67.27 -19.62 -10.67
C SER A 774 65.96 -19.75 -9.90
N THR A 775 65.94 -19.10 -8.73
CA THR A 775 64.72 -18.56 -8.14
C THR A 775 64.70 -17.09 -8.51
N ALA A 776 64.18 -16.77 -9.70
CA ALA A 776 63.65 -15.44 -9.94
C ALA A 776 62.41 -15.32 -9.06
N LYS A 777 62.55 -14.52 -8.00
CA LYS A 777 61.48 -14.21 -7.07
C LYS A 777 60.36 -13.48 -7.85
N PRO A 778 59.10 -13.92 -7.73
CA PRO A 778 57.95 -13.13 -8.16
C PRO A 778 57.83 -11.88 -7.27
N PRO A 779 57.33 -10.75 -7.79
CA PRO A 779 57.03 -9.61 -6.95
C PRO A 779 55.86 -9.94 -5.99
N PRO A 780 55.82 -9.32 -4.81
CA PRO A 780 54.91 -9.70 -3.74
C PRO A 780 53.48 -9.21 -3.99
N THR A 781 52.54 -10.06 -3.57
CA THR A 781 51.21 -9.73 -3.03
C THR A 781 50.69 -8.31 -3.21
N ALA A 782 49.59 -8.20 -3.95
CA ALA A 782 48.46 -7.38 -3.51
C ALA A 782 47.21 -8.25 -3.55
N SER A 783 46.77 -8.68 -2.36
CA SER A 783 45.38 -9.06 -2.14
C SER A 783 44.55 -7.78 -2.20
N THR A 784 43.45 -7.76 -2.95
CA THR A 784 42.15 -7.34 -2.42
C THR A 784 41.05 -7.73 -3.39
N LYS A 785 40.03 -8.37 -2.81
CA LYS A 785 38.58 -8.30 -3.07
C LYS A 785 38.06 -8.18 -4.51
#